data_AF-G9EQS9-F1
#
_entry.id   AF-G9EQS9-F1
#
_cell.length_a   1.000
_cell.length_b   1.000
_cell.length_c   1.000
_cell.angle_alpha   90.00
_cell.angle_beta   90.00
_cell.angle_gamma   90.00
#
_symmetry.space_group_name_H-M   'P 1'
#
loop_
_entity.id
_entity.type
_entity.pdbx_description
1 polymer ?
#
loop_
_entity_poly.entity_id
_entity_poly.type
_entity_poly.pdbx_seq_one_letter_code
_entity_poly.pdbx_strand_id
1 'polypeptide(L)'
;MALLNNPFPVYNRSKLKTLIDRFNSCAEEDHANRLFYLQKINYALNQTTYDTFLFNWIQSKADKKGSWQSLLAYYGINPDASFFLKGVQFAKAVAKHVHDKPLPADELKSDKSQDELLPEKEPQEDEKRIYLLMQQRDELLEKTVSFKEEQTELALAQKQYLAISHEISQIAATHKRYKDIIERHEKILNLARRKINALKGYTDEKTSAYLTERLGKKHINNFNFTFKMKGLEEKLVVRVEDRGDLSEEQKLHAHEVAHDYFSDDAIVFMIEFKEEKDGDVVYKPLVLGQLARQGDLRSVARSLKGSPEDKIVGALKHYFKQINDFCIKLKKAGAYHPDMKLSNFLVDKEKILVCDRKTFLHDPNPLASKIRSTPHYAPPQYKDCLNEEQDGYLPIAGKVRFDMEQFMAYEIGMALKEFMLLSLFDEKKEEYWHPHANISSFTKKPSAQVTNIALIIREMTHEEEGKRLSIEKFQQLIPYIIQSPPNFYTKLQELHPISPEINTEIEQVQALIRNEQGLKGADFLAKANPMFMSISTRVPQEPRLAWFAEKLASKCYNECSKEYWTRFTDKMEQELANQNWAKAPWYRKLAYYLSFSFFNVAQVTDASELKIVDFKEPEFLSHFHQLDFLAPLEMESFGPVKLEHLTEFLNVHLEEITPEKFQQSPEDRTKDETKSVQTKTDSESPSGSVVYTGADKDSESPTGSVVYIKKDEDSESPSGTVVIKKDKVSESPSGTVVYKTTEQDDETPKTPATFAKNKKINKASKIAQSAQKFFAEAKKNGPQFPEEKPMKKGVRYGSWRIGEVGILHDLINKGEHGASFFATPPSMKQEQQKTSKTPSPLK
;
A
#
# COMPACT_ATOMS: atom_id res chain seq x y z
N MET A 1 31.71 -37.56 -10.52
CA MET A 1 31.10 -36.44 -9.76
C MET A 1 30.34 -37.03 -8.56
N ALA A 2 29.85 -36.24 -7.60
CA ALA A 2 28.99 -36.78 -6.55
C ALA A 2 27.53 -36.87 -7.03
N LEU A 3 26.83 -37.96 -6.67
CA LEU A 3 25.37 -37.97 -6.63
C LEU A 3 24.88 -36.95 -5.59
N LEU A 4 23.76 -36.31 -5.86
CA LEU A 4 23.06 -35.46 -4.91
C LEU A 4 22.31 -36.37 -3.92
N ASN A 5 22.66 -36.29 -2.63
CA ASN A 5 21.97 -37.08 -1.58
C ASN A 5 20.46 -36.79 -1.67
N ASN A 6 19.61 -37.78 -1.95
CA ASN A 6 18.16 -37.56 -1.94
C ASN A 6 17.68 -37.47 -0.47
N PRO A 7 16.98 -36.40 -0.05
CA PRO A 7 16.43 -36.33 1.30
C PRO A 7 15.16 -37.19 1.41
N PHE A 8 14.30 -37.23 0.39
CA PHE A 8 12.94 -37.75 0.53
C PHE A 8 12.91 -39.29 0.62
N PRO A 9 12.00 -39.86 1.45
CA PRO A 9 11.82 -41.32 1.51
C PRO A 9 11.28 -41.85 0.17
N VAL A 10 11.55 -43.14 -0.10
CA VAL A 10 11.34 -43.80 -1.41
C VAL A 10 9.94 -43.54 -2.00
N TYR A 11 8.89 -43.60 -1.18
CA TYR A 11 7.49 -43.47 -1.58
C TYR A 11 6.97 -42.03 -1.74
N ASN A 12 7.76 -41.02 -1.39
CA ASN A 12 7.36 -39.61 -1.55
C ASN A 12 7.30 -39.25 -3.05
N ARG A 13 6.25 -38.52 -3.48
CA ARG A 13 6.03 -38.14 -4.89
C ARG A 13 6.23 -36.64 -5.17
N SER A 14 6.98 -35.91 -4.34
CA SER A 14 7.19 -34.47 -4.48
C SER A 14 7.94 -34.08 -5.78
N LYS A 15 7.60 -32.92 -6.35
CA LYS A 15 8.29 -32.33 -7.53
C LYS A 15 9.81 -32.29 -7.33
N LEU A 16 10.27 -31.94 -6.12
CA LEU A 16 11.68 -31.93 -5.74
C LEU A 16 12.33 -33.31 -5.78
N LYS A 17 11.68 -34.38 -5.31
CA LYS A 17 12.24 -35.74 -5.38
C LYS A 17 12.48 -36.16 -6.83
N THR A 18 11.47 -35.97 -7.70
CA THR A 18 11.57 -36.31 -9.12
C THR A 18 12.69 -35.55 -9.84
N LEU A 19 12.91 -34.28 -9.49
CA LEU A 19 14.02 -33.49 -10.03
C LEU A 19 15.40 -33.97 -9.52
N ILE A 20 15.50 -34.36 -8.25
CA ILE A 20 16.74 -34.92 -7.67
C ILE A 20 17.06 -36.29 -8.28
N ASP A 21 16.06 -37.13 -8.49
CA ASP A 21 16.25 -38.44 -9.13
C ASP A 21 16.64 -38.29 -10.61
N ARG A 22 15.99 -37.40 -11.37
CA ARG A 22 16.39 -37.08 -12.76
C ARG A 22 17.82 -36.51 -12.82
N PHE A 23 18.22 -35.61 -11.90
CA PHE A 23 19.62 -35.15 -11.78
C PHE A 23 20.60 -36.30 -11.52
N ASN A 24 20.25 -37.25 -10.65
CA ASN A 24 21.09 -38.38 -10.31
C ASN A 24 21.19 -39.42 -11.44
N SER A 25 20.22 -39.48 -12.36
CA SER A 25 20.31 -40.29 -13.58
C SER A 25 21.12 -39.64 -14.72
N CYS A 26 21.44 -38.34 -14.65
CA CYS A 26 22.31 -37.70 -15.64
C CYS A 26 23.76 -38.18 -15.47
N ALA A 27 24.36 -38.63 -16.58
CA ALA A 27 25.77 -39.01 -16.67
C ALA A 27 26.69 -37.89 -16.14
N GLU A 28 27.83 -38.24 -15.55
CA GLU A 28 28.61 -37.29 -14.74
C GLU A 28 29.23 -36.16 -15.58
N GLU A 29 29.62 -36.52 -16.79
CA GLU A 29 30.17 -35.70 -17.87
C GLU A 29 29.10 -34.82 -18.56
N ASP A 30 27.81 -35.13 -18.42
CA ASP A 30 26.71 -34.33 -18.97
C ASP A 30 26.44 -33.10 -18.08
N HIS A 31 27.40 -32.17 -18.10
CA HIS A 31 27.35 -30.95 -17.31
C HIS A 31 26.18 -30.04 -17.74
N ALA A 32 25.75 -30.10 -19.00
CA ALA A 32 24.58 -29.39 -19.51
C ALA A 32 23.30 -29.78 -18.76
N ASN A 33 22.95 -31.07 -18.77
CA ASN A 33 21.73 -31.53 -18.13
C ASN A 33 21.83 -31.53 -16.60
N ARG A 34 23.03 -31.76 -16.04
CA ARG A 34 23.27 -31.60 -14.60
C ARG A 34 23.04 -30.16 -14.14
N LEU A 35 23.50 -29.15 -14.89
CA LEU A 35 23.24 -27.73 -14.57
C LEU A 35 21.77 -27.37 -14.73
N PHE A 36 21.11 -27.82 -15.80
CA PHE A 36 19.67 -27.62 -16.01
C PHE A 36 18.83 -28.15 -14.84
N TYR A 37 19.05 -29.41 -14.42
CA TYR A 37 18.33 -29.97 -13.28
C TYR A 37 18.72 -29.33 -11.94
N LEU A 38 19.99 -28.94 -11.71
CA LEU A 38 20.35 -28.15 -10.53
C LEU A 38 19.60 -26.81 -10.49
N GLN A 39 19.42 -26.13 -11.63
CA GLN A 39 18.68 -24.88 -11.65
C GLN A 39 17.16 -25.10 -11.48
N LYS A 40 16.59 -26.20 -12.03
CA LYS A 40 15.18 -26.59 -11.76
C LYS A 40 14.95 -26.95 -10.30
N ILE A 41 15.91 -27.59 -9.63
CA ILE A 41 15.85 -27.84 -8.18
C ILE A 41 15.91 -26.50 -7.44
N ASN A 42 16.85 -25.61 -7.76
CA ASN A 42 16.93 -24.28 -7.13
C ASN A 42 15.64 -23.47 -7.31
N TYR A 43 15.03 -23.53 -8.50
CA TYR A 43 13.75 -22.88 -8.81
C TYR A 43 12.63 -23.41 -7.91
N ALA A 44 12.43 -24.74 -7.89
CA ALA A 44 11.42 -25.37 -7.05
C ALA A 44 11.66 -25.18 -5.54
N LEU A 45 12.92 -25.08 -5.11
CA LEU A 45 13.29 -24.79 -3.71
C LEU A 45 12.88 -23.39 -3.24
N ASN A 46 12.76 -22.41 -4.13
CA ASN A 46 12.27 -21.08 -3.77
C ASN A 46 10.73 -21.06 -3.68
N GLN A 47 10.04 -21.95 -4.38
CA GLN A 47 8.58 -22.12 -4.34
C GLN A 47 8.09 -23.07 -3.22
N THR A 48 9.00 -23.65 -2.43
CA THR A 48 8.67 -24.66 -1.41
C THR A 48 8.80 -24.07 -0.01
N THR A 49 7.77 -24.23 0.83
CA THR A 49 7.86 -23.92 2.27
C THR A 49 8.73 -24.96 2.98
N TYR A 50 9.62 -24.53 3.87
CA TYR A 50 10.67 -25.38 4.42
C TYR A 50 10.18 -26.11 5.67
N ASP A 51 10.44 -27.42 5.77
CA ASP A 51 10.46 -28.14 7.04
C ASP A 51 11.89 -28.23 7.60
N THR A 52 12.02 -28.72 8.84
CA THR A 52 13.32 -28.89 9.49
C THR A 52 14.28 -29.83 8.73
N PHE A 53 13.75 -30.75 7.93
CA PHE A 53 14.52 -31.77 7.26
C PHE A 53 15.08 -31.27 5.92
N LEU A 54 14.25 -30.61 5.11
CA LEU A 54 14.63 -29.89 3.89
C LEU A 54 15.62 -28.75 4.22
N PHE A 55 15.37 -28.00 5.30
CA PHE A 55 16.31 -26.99 5.79
C PHE A 55 17.68 -27.60 6.13
N ASN A 56 17.74 -28.71 6.87
CA ASN A 56 19.01 -29.39 7.20
C ASN A 56 19.70 -30.01 5.97
N TRP A 57 18.96 -30.37 4.93
CA TRP A 57 19.52 -30.84 3.66
C TRP A 57 20.17 -29.70 2.87
N ILE A 58 19.49 -28.57 2.72
CA ILE A 58 20.00 -27.36 2.01
C ILE A 58 21.16 -26.73 2.78
N GLN A 59 21.07 -26.72 4.12
CA GLN A 59 22.14 -26.28 5.02
C GLN A 59 23.16 -27.39 5.37
N SER A 60 23.25 -28.47 4.56
CA SER A 60 24.38 -29.39 4.63
C SER A 60 25.62 -28.72 4.01
N LYS A 61 26.67 -28.55 4.84
CA LYS A 61 27.94 -27.91 4.48
C LYS A 61 28.54 -28.42 3.17
N ALA A 62 29.16 -27.52 2.42
CA ALA A 62 29.83 -27.80 1.15
C ALA A 62 31.04 -28.77 1.24
N ASP A 63 31.60 -29.02 2.44
CA ASP A 63 32.64 -30.03 2.67
C ASP A 63 32.09 -31.48 2.59
N LYS A 64 30.78 -31.68 2.79
CA LYS A 64 30.13 -32.97 2.64
C LYS A 64 29.86 -33.27 1.16
N LYS A 65 30.61 -34.24 0.61
CA LYS A 65 30.41 -34.80 -0.74
C LYS A 65 28.93 -35.13 -1.01
N GLY A 66 28.41 -34.63 -2.14
CA GLY A 66 27.02 -34.86 -2.57
C GLY A 66 25.97 -34.04 -1.82
N SER A 67 26.37 -33.10 -0.96
CA SER A 67 25.45 -32.07 -0.43
C SER A 67 25.07 -31.09 -1.54
N TRP A 68 23.90 -30.47 -1.39
CA TRP A 68 23.44 -29.37 -2.23
C TRP A 68 24.52 -28.29 -2.40
N GLN A 69 25.12 -27.83 -1.30
CA GLN A 69 26.16 -26.80 -1.32
C GLN A 69 27.45 -27.27 -2.00
N SER A 70 27.84 -28.55 -1.87
CA SER A 70 29.04 -29.08 -2.54
C SER A 70 28.91 -29.10 -4.07
N LEU A 71 27.70 -29.37 -4.58
CA LEU A 71 27.44 -29.46 -6.02
C LEU A 71 27.27 -28.09 -6.68
N LEU A 72 26.65 -27.11 -5.99
CA LEU A 72 26.67 -25.72 -6.44
C LEU A 72 28.11 -25.15 -6.44
N ALA A 73 28.87 -25.40 -5.36
CA ALA A 73 30.24 -24.90 -5.24
C ALA A 73 31.19 -25.49 -6.30
N TYR A 74 30.99 -26.74 -6.74
CA TYR A 74 31.75 -27.34 -7.86
C TYR A 74 31.64 -26.53 -9.15
N TYR A 75 30.45 -26.02 -9.47
CA TYR A 75 30.19 -25.16 -10.63
C TYR A 75 30.45 -23.67 -10.37
N GLY A 76 30.98 -23.29 -9.19
CA GLY A 76 31.21 -21.90 -8.82
C GLY A 76 29.96 -21.11 -8.42
N ILE A 77 28.82 -21.78 -8.27
CA ILE A 77 27.52 -21.17 -7.94
C ILE A 77 27.39 -21.03 -6.42
N ASN A 78 26.99 -19.86 -5.93
CA ASN A 78 26.81 -19.63 -4.50
C ASN A 78 25.32 -19.82 -4.09
N PRO A 79 24.99 -20.69 -3.12
CA PRO A 79 23.62 -20.89 -2.67
C PRO A 79 22.97 -19.65 -2.05
N ASP A 80 23.77 -18.70 -1.54
CA ASP A 80 23.29 -17.53 -0.80
C ASP A 80 23.26 -16.25 -1.65
N ALA A 81 23.71 -16.30 -2.91
CA ALA A 81 23.60 -15.18 -3.84
C ALA A 81 22.12 -14.82 -4.14
N SER A 82 21.85 -13.54 -4.40
CA SER A 82 20.55 -13.08 -4.88
C SER A 82 20.15 -13.65 -6.24
N PHE A 83 18.87 -13.57 -6.60
CA PHE A 83 18.30 -14.20 -7.80
C PHE A 83 19.06 -13.86 -9.08
N PHE A 84 19.38 -12.58 -9.29
CA PHE A 84 20.15 -12.12 -10.45
C PHE A 84 21.57 -12.71 -10.48
N LEU A 85 22.37 -12.51 -9.42
CA LEU A 85 23.74 -13.03 -9.38
C LEU A 85 23.78 -14.56 -9.49
N LYS A 86 22.87 -15.26 -8.81
CA LYS A 86 22.78 -16.73 -8.86
C LYS A 86 22.41 -17.21 -10.27
N GLY A 87 21.44 -16.55 -10.93
CA GLY A 87 21.08 -16.82 -12.32
C GLY A 87 22.24 -16.61 -13.30
N VAL A 88 23.04 -15.55 -13.11
CA VAL A 88 24.26 -15.29 -13.88
C VAL A 88 25.36 -16.32 -13.57
N GLN A 89 25.47 -16.81 -12.32
CA GLN A 89 26.43 -17.87 -11.98
C GLN A 89 26.08 -19.21 -12.64
N PHE A 90 24.78 -19.57 -12.72
CA PHE A 90 24.33 -20.69 -13.55
C PHE A 90 24.67 -20.47 -15.04
N ALA A 91 24.37 -19.29 -15.58
CA ALA A 91 24.68 -18.93 -16.97
C ALA A 91 26.18 -19.07 -17.31
N LYS A 92 27.06 -18.50 -16.48
CA LYS A 92 28.52 -18.60 -16.59
C LYS A 92 29.01 -20.06 -16.51
N ALA A 93 28.41 -20.87 -15.63
CA ALA A 93 28.75 -22.29 -15.50
C ALA A 93 28.34 -23.09 -16.74
N VAL A 94 27.16 -22.83 -17.30
CA VAL A 94 26.68 -23.45 -18.55
C VAL A 94 27.60 -23.10 -19.72
N ALA A 95 27.86 -21.81 -19.94
CA ALA A 95 28.75 -21.36 -21.03
C ALA A 95 30.13 -22.02 -20.94
N LYS A 96 30.75 -22.01 -19.76
CA LYS A 96 32.07 -22.62 -19.52
C LYS A 96 32.12 -24.13 -19.82
N HIS A 97 31.06 -24.88 -19.52
CA HIS A 97 31.05 -26.34 -19.59
C HIS A 97 30.39 -26.93 -20.84
N VAL A 98 29.96 -26.10 -21.79
CA VAL A 98 29.24 -26.54 -23.01
C VAL A 98 29.96 -26.12 -24.31
N HIS A 99 31.09 -25.40 -24.22
CA HIS A 99 31.88 -24.93 -25.36
C HIS A 99 32.28 -25.99 -26.40
N ASP A 100 32.38 -27.27 -26.02
CA ASP A 100 32.83 -28.37 -26.91
C ASP A 100 31.72 -28.97 -27.79
N LYS A 101 30.49 -28.43 -27.77
CA LYS A 101 29.45 -28.75 -28.76
C LYS A 101 28.96 -27.48 -29.46
N PRO A 102 29.25 -27.30 -30.76
CA PRO A 102 28.65 -26.20 -31.51
C PRO A 102 27.13 -26.43 -31.60
N LEU A 103 26.36 -25.50 -31.02
CA LEU A 103 24.94 -25.38 -31.32
C LEU A 103 24.81 -24.98 -32.79
N PRO A 104 24.07 -25.73 -33.64
CA PRO A 104 23.83 -25.33 -35.02
C PRO A 104 23.11 -23.98 -35.05
N ALA A 105 23.76 -22.95 -35.59
CA ALA A 105 23.22 -21.59 -35.65
C ALA A 105 22.00 -21.48 -36.59
N ASP A 106 21.88 -22.43 -37.52
CA ASP A 106 20.94 -22.38 -38.64
C ASP A 106 19.50 -22.79 -38.26
N GLU A 107 19.32 -23.55 -37.18
CA GLU A 107 18.00 -24.04 -36.72
C GLU A 107 17.21 -23.05 -35.83
N LEU A 108 17.68 -21.80 -35.71
CA LEU A 108 16.98 -20.72 -34.98
C LEU A 108 16.62 -19.52 -35.88
N LYS A 109 16.94 -19.58 -37.20
CA LYS A 109 16.49 -18.62 -38.22
C LYS A 109 15.25 -19.15 -38.97
N SER A 110 14.07 -19.16 -38.33
CA SER A 110 12.79 -19.26 -39.04
C SER A 110 12.16 -17.87 -39.16
N ASP A 111 11.96 -17.39 -40.39
CA ASP A 111 11.24 -16.16 -40.75
C ASP A 111 11.63 -14.85 -40.04
N LYS A 112 12.82 -14.34 -40.38
CA LYS A 112 12.89 -13.25 -41.38
C LYS A 112 14.31 -12.98 -41.88
N SER A 113 14.38 -12.47 -43.11
CA SER A 113 15.62 -12.13 -43.82
C SER A 113 16.23 -10.83 -43.30
N GLN A 114 17.42 -10.91 -42.69
CA GLN A 114 18.33 -9.76 -42.60
C GLN A 114 19.79 -10.21 -42.38
N ASP A 115 20.42 -10.71 -43.43
CA ASP A 115 21.88 -10.73 -43.54
C ASP A 115 22.34 -9.40 -44.17
N GLU A 116 22.18 -8.32 -43.41
CA GLU A 116 22.68 -6.98 -43.75
C GLU A 116 23.41 -6.40 -42.52
N LEU A 117 24.68 -6.02 -42.73
CA LEU A 117 25.52 -5.16 -41.90
C LEU A 117 25.12 -5.03 -40.42
N LEU A 118 25.73 -5.83 -39.54
CA LEU A 118 25.67 -5.67 -38.08
C LEU A 118 25.93 -4.20 -37.67
N PRO A 119 24.93 -3.47 -37.16
CA PRO A 119 25.17 -2.19 -36.50
C PRO A 119 25.81 -2.44 -35.14
N GLU A 120 26.42 -1.41 -34.55
CA GLU A 120 26.68 -1.42 -33.11
C GLU A 120 25.32 -1.46 -32.39
N LYS A 121 24.95 -2.61 -31.81
CA LYS A 121 23.70 -2.75 -31.06
C LYS A 121 23.65 -1.71 -29.94
N GLU A 122 22.57 -0.93 -29.90
CA GLU A 122 22.43 0.08 -28.85
C GLU A 122 22.37 -0.59 -27.46
N PRO A 123 23.09 -0.09 -26.44
CA PRO A 123 23.06 -0.65 -25.09
C PRO A 123 21.65 -0.76 -24.47
N GLN A 124 20.68 0.02 -24.95
CA GLN A 124 19.29 -0.05 -24.51
C GLN A 124 18.54 -1.32 -24.96
N GLU A 125 19.03 -2.03 -26.00
CA GLU A 125 18.47 -3.33 -26.38
C GLU A 125 18.88 -4.41 -25.37
N ASP A 126 20.18 -4.49 -25.06
CA ASP A 126 20.75 -5.49 -24.13
C ASP A 126 20.15 -5.38 -22.71
N GLU A 127 19.87 -4.16 -22.24
CA GLU A 127 19.18 -3.95 -20.95
C GLU A 127 17.78 -4.57 -20.91
N LYS A 128 17.01 -4.52 -22.01
CA LYS A 128 15.68 -5.15 -22.07
C LYS A 128 15.79 -6.65 -22.35
N ARG A 129 16.76 -7.04 -23.17
CA ARG A 129 16.99 -8.41 -23.62
C ARG A 129 17.28 -9.36 -22.45
N ILE A 130 18.06 -8.94 -21.46
CA ILE A 130 18.39 -9.83 -20.31
C ILE A 130 17.15 -10.22 -19.49
N TYR A 131 16.15 -9.34 -19.33
CA TYR A 131 14.91 -9.68 -18.62
C TYR A 131 14.05 -10.66 -19.39
N LEU A 132 13.93 -10.46 -20.72
CA LEU A 132 13.23 -11.42 -21.58
C LEU A 132 13.90 -12.81 -21.52
N LEU A 133 15.23 -12.87 -21.56
CA LEU A 133 16.00 -14.11 -21.42
C LEU A 133 15.81 -14.75 -20.03
N MET A 134 15.74 -13.95 -18.96
CA MET A 134 15.46 -14.45 -17.61
C MET A 134 14.04 -15.02 -17.49
N GLN A 135 13.04 -14.38 -18.09
CA GLN A 135 11.65 -14.88 -18.15
C GLN A 135 11.57 -16.20 -18.93
N GLN A 136 12.12 -16.24 -20.15
CA GLN A 136 12.15 -17.44 -21.00
C GLN A 136 12.90 -18.60 -20.33
N ARG A 137 14.02 -18.33 -19.65
CA ARG A 137 14.71 -19.33 -18.81
C ARG A 137 13.79 -19.85 -17.72
N ASP A 138 13.13 -18.97 -16.99
CA ASP A 138 12.36 -19.31 -15.81
C ASP A 138 11.06 -20.08 -16.15
N GLU A 139 10.45 -19.82 -17.31
CA GLU A 139 9.42 -20.71 -17.89
C GLU A 139 9.94 -22.14 -18.12
N LEU A 140 11.13 -22.29 -18.74
CA LEU A 140 11.74 -23.60 -18.98
C LEU A 140 12.10 -24.31 -17.66
N LEU A 141 12.38 -23.55 -16.61
CA LEU A 141 12.63 -24.08 -15.27
C LEU A 141 11.34 -24.47 -14.54
N GLU A 142 10.24 -23.76 -14.70
CA GLU A 142 8.94 -24.07 -14.10
C GLU A 142 8.24 -25.27 -14.77
N LYS A 143 8.26 -25.33 -16.11
CA LYS A 143 7.64 -26.35 -16.97
C LYS A 143 7.95 -27.76 -16.46
N THR A 144 6.91 -28.56 -16.26
CA THR A 144 6.99 -29.93 -15.72
C THR A 144 6.70 -30.92 -16.84
N VAL A 145 7.75 -31.42 -17.49
CA VAL A 145 7.65 -32.37 -18.61
C VAL A 145 6.97 -33.66 -18.15
N SER A 146 5.86 -33.97 -18.81
CA SER A 146 5.02 -35.15 -18.62
C SER A 146 5.77 -36.45 -18.96
N PHE A 147 5.33 -37.57 -18.37
CA PHE A 147 5.88 -38.91 -18.63
C PHE A 147 5.52 -39.49 -20.03
N LYS A 148 4.82 -38.73 -20.89
CA LYS A 148 4.38 -39.21 -22.22
C LYS A 148 5.09 -38.55 -23.40
N GLU A 149 5.55 -37.30 -23.24
CA GLU A 149 6.30 -36.53 -24.26
C GLU A 149 7.82 -36.52 -23.98
N GLU A 150 8.31 -37.47 -23.18
CA GLU A 150 9.43 -37.27 -22.24
C GLU A 150 10.85 -37.00 -22.84
N GLN A 151 11.06 -37.20 -24.15
CA GLN A 151 12.39 -37.04 -24.79
C GLN A 151 12.50 -35.82 -25.72
N THR A 152 11.64 -35.68 -26.72
CA THR A 152 11.80 -34.63 -27.76
C THR A 152 11.60 -33.22 -27.20
N GLU A 153 10.56 -32.99 -26.39
CA GLU A 153 10.33 -31.70 -25.75
C GLU A 153 11.43 -31.36 -24.73
N LEU A 154 11.90 -32.37 -23.99
CA LEU A 154 12.96 -32.20 -23.01
C LEU A 154 14.28 -31.79 -23.68
N ALA A 155 14.64 -32.43 -24.80
CA ALA A 155 15.82 -32.08 -25.58
C ALA A 155 15.72 -30.67 -26.19
N LEU A 156 14.53 -30.27 -26.67
CA LEU A 156 14.29 -28.91 -27.18
C LEU A 156 14.41 -27.86 -26.06
N ALA A 157 13.80 -28.11 -24.91
CA ALA A 157 13.90 -27.25 -23.73
C ALA A 157 15.34 -27.12 -23.22
N GLN A 158 16.13 -28.21 -23.28
CA GLN A 158 17.56 -28.20 -22.98
C GLN A 158 18.34 -27.35 -24.01
N LYS A 159 18.12 -27.54 -25.32
CA LYS A 159 18.76 -26.74 -26.38
C LYS A 159 18.47 -25.24 -26.22
N GLN A 160 17.23 -24.88 -25.91
CA GLN A 160 16.82 -23.50 -25.62
C GLN A 160 17.48 -22.94 -24.34
N TYR A 161 17.47 -23.72 -23.25
CA TYR A 161 18.12 -23.34 -21.98
C TYR A 161 19.63 -23.06 -22.16
N LEU A 162 20.32 -23.86 -22.98
CA LEU A 162 21.74 -23.67 -23.28
C LEU A 162 21.99 -22.35 -24.03
N ALA A 163 21.22 -22.07 -25.10
CA ALA A 163 21.34 -20.84 -25.86
C ALA A 163 21.05 -19.59 -24.99
N ILE A 164 19.96 -19.61 -24.23
CA ILE A 164 19.57 -18.53 -23.31
C ILE A 164 20.64 -18.31 -22.23
N SER A 165 21.21 -19.39 -21.67
CA SER A 165 22.27 -19.30 -20.66
C SER A 165 23.57 -18.71 -21.23
N HIS A 166 23.92 -19.05 -22.49
CA HIS A 166 25.07 -18.46 -23.16
C HIS A 166 24.87 -16.95 -23.38
N GLU A 167 23.71 -16.53 -23.90
CA GLU A 167 23.40 -15.12 -24.16
C GLU A 167 23.36 -14.28 -22.87
N ILE A 168 22.74 -14.79 -21.79
CA ILE A 168 22.81 -14.16 -20.45
C ILE A 168 24.26 -14.03 -19.98
N SER A 169 25.09 -15.05 -20.18
CA SER A 169 26.51 -15.00 -19.77
C SER A 169 27.33 -14.02 -20.58
N GLN A 170 26.98 -13.76 -21.85
CA GLN A 170 27.63 -12.75 -22.69
C GLN A 170 27.23 -11.34 -22.24
N ILE A 171 25.93 -11.04 -22.16
CA ILE A 171 25.42 -9.71 -21.73
C ILE A 171 25.95 -9.36 -20.32
N ALA A 172 25.98 -10.33 -19.39
CA ALA A 172 26.51 -10.15 -18.04
C ALA A 172 28.04 -9.92 -17.97
N ALA A 173 28.78 -10.13 -19.07
CA ALA A 173 30.22 -9.90 -19.16
C ALA A 173 30.57 -8.63 -19.95
N THR A 174 29.79 -8.29 -20.98
CA THR A 174 29.98 -7.11 -21.83
C THR A 174 29.30 -5.86 -21.27
N HIS A 175 28.06 -5.97 -20.79
CA HIS A 175 27.25 -4.82 -20.42
C HIS A 175 27.64 -4.26 -19.04
N LYS A 176 28.25 -3.06 -19.05
CA LYS A 176 28.88 -2.43 -17.88
C LYS A 176 27.99 -2.42 -16.63
N ARG A 177 26.71 -2.01 -16.75
CA ARG A 177 25.78 -1.91 -15.61
C ARG A 177 25.62 -3.25 -14.87
N TYR A 178 25.53 -4.36 -15.60
CA TYR A 178 25.38 -5.68 -15.00
C TYR A 178 26.70 -6.19 -14.42
N LYS A 179 27.83 -5.93 -15.09
CA LYS A 179 29.16 -6.22 -14.55
C LYS A 179 29.40 -5.49 -13.21
N ASP A 180 29.11 -4.20 -13.13
CA ASP A 180 29.26 -3.40 -11.91
C ASP A 180 28.41 -3.96 -10.74
N ILE A 181 27.17 -4.41 -11.02
CA ILE A 181 26.28 -5.08 -10.05
C ILE A 181 26.85 -6.44 -9.60
N ILE A 182 27.30 -7.27 -10.54
CA ILE A 182 27.88 -8.59 -10.27
C ILE A 182 29.12 -8.47 -9.38
N GLU A 183 30.06 -7.58 -9.73
CA GLU A 183 31.28 -7.35 -8.95
C GLU A 183 30.95 -6.80 -7.54
N ARG A 184 29.96 -5.91 -7.41
CA ARG A 184 29.46 -5.44 -6.11
C ARG A 184 28.88 -6.58 -5.28
N HIS A 185 28.02 -7.42 -5.87
CA HIS A 185 27.36 -8.52 -5.15
C HIS A 185 28.36 -9.61 -4.74
N GLU A 186 29.28 -9.99 -5.63
CA GLU A 186 30.36 -10.94 -5.31
C GLU A 186 31.28 -10.38 -4.20
N LYS A 187 31.61 -9.09 -4.21
CA LYS A 187 32.36 -8.43 -3.11
C LYS A 187 31.60 -8.47 -1.79
N ILE A 188 30.31 -8.10 -1.76
CA ILE A 188 29.46 -8.12 -0.56
C ILE A 188 29.35 -9.55 -0.01
N LEU A 189 29.09 -10.53 -0.87
CA LEU A 189 28.97 -11.96 -0.56
C LEU A 189 30.26 -12.57 -0.02
N ASN A 190 31.42 -12.13 -0.52
CA ASN A 190 32.73 -12.55 -0.02
C ASN A 190 33.05 -11.96 1.37
N LEU A 191 32.73 -10.68 1.60
CA LEU A 191 32.92 -10.02 2.91
C LEU A 191 31.95 -10.55 3.98
N ALA A 192 30.70 -10.84 3.61
CA ALA A 192 29.67 -11.34 4.52
C ALA A 192 29.81 -12.83 4.87
N ARG A 193 30.57 -13.62 4.08
CA ARG A 193 30.62 -15.10 4.13
C ARG A 193 30.81 -15.69 5.53
N ARG A 194 31.66 -15.09 6.38
CA ARG A 194 31.89 -15.55 7.77
C ARG A 194 30.66 -15.33 8.65
N LYS A 195 30.04 -14.14 8.59
CA LYS A 195 28.83 -13.83 9.33
C LYS A 195 27.65 -14.71 8.90
N ILE A 196 27.51 -15.00 7.60
CA ILE A 196 26.50 -15.92 7.06
C ILE A 196 26.68 -17.33 7.63
N ASN A 197 27.90 -17.86 7.58
CA ASN A 197 28.23 -19.16 8.17
C ASN A 197 27.90 -19.22 9.68
N ALA A 198 28.06 -18.13 10.41
CA ALA A 198 27.71 -18.05 11.83
C ALA A 198 26.20 -17.93 12.11
N LEU A 199 25.46 -17.19 11.29
CA LEU A 199 23.99 -17.16 11.32
C LEU A 199 23.40 -18.54 11.00
N LYS A 200 24.06 -19.31 10.12
CA LYS A 200 23.75 -20.73 9.83
C LYS A 200 24.27 -21.72 10.87
N GLY A 201 24.95 -21.27 11.93
CA GLY A 201 25.51 -22.12 12.99
C GLY A 201 26.62 -23.08 12.53
N TYR A 202 27.35 -22.75 11.47
CA TYR A 202 28.50 -23.54 10.99
C TYR A 202 29.80 -23.23 11.75
N THR A 203 29.89 -22.03 12.33
CA THR A 203 31.07 -21.42 12.97
C THR A 203 30.63 -20.43 14.04
N ASP A 204 31.35 -20.33 15.17
CA ASP A 204 31.12 -19.29 16.17
C ASP A 204 31.89 -18.00 15.80
N GLU A 205 31.22 -16.96 15.30
CA GLU A 205 31.86 -15.69 14.90
C GLU A 205 31.79 -14.64 16.02
N LYS A 206 32.95 -14.30 16.60
CA LYS A 206 33.10 -13.30 17.68
C LYS A 206 33.94 -12.07 17.24
N THR A 207 33.80 -11.62 15.99
CA THR A 207 34.66 -10.58 15.43
C THR A 207 34.01 -9.20 15.44
N SER A 208 34.82 -8.17 15.70
CA SER A 208 34.47 -6.76 15.53
C SER A 208 34.50 -6.27 14.06
N ALA A 209 34.56 -7.20 13.10
CA ALA A 209 34.54 -6.90 11.67
C ALA A 209 33.14 -6.52 11.15
N TYR A 210 32.11 -6.76 11.96
CA TYR A 210 30.70 -6.52 11.66
C TYR A 210 30.08 -5.66 12.77
N LEU A 211 29.36 -4.60 12.41
CA LEU A 211 28.62 -3.75 13.35
C LEU A 211 27.17 -3.60 12.88
N THR A 212 26.23 -3.75 13.82
CA THR A 212 24.80 -3.81 13.52
C THR A 212 23.98 -3.01 14.53
N GLU A 213 23.19 -2.05 14.05
CA GLU A 213 22.30 -1.22 14.87
C GLU A 213 20.84 -1.54 14.51
N ARG A 214 19.91 -1.51 15.47
CA ARG A 214 18.48 -1.68 15.18
C ARG A 214 17.98 -0.50 14.32
N LEU A 215 17.21 -0.79 13.27
CA LEU A 215 16.55 0.24 12.46
C LEU A 215 15.15 0.53 13.04
N GLY A 216 14.91 1.78 13.45
CA GLY A 216 13.64 2.25 14.02
C GLY A 216 13.57 2.25 15.57
N LYS A 217 12.80 3.18 16.14
CA LYS A 217 12.73 3.44 17.60
C LYS A 217 11.76 2.53 18.40
N LYS A 218 10.86 1.79 17.74
CA LYS A 218 9.87 0.91 18.40
C LYS A 218 9.91 -0.51 17.81
N HIS A 219 9.31 -1.47 18.50
CA HIS A 219 8.94 -2.75 17.89
C HIS A 219 7.77 -2.55 16.91
N ILE A 220 8.13 -2.19 15.68
CA ILE A 220 7.33 -2.46 14.47
C ILE A 220 7.74 -3.88 14.02
N ASN A 221 6.81 -4.64 13.43
CA ASN A 221 6.89 -6.11 13.30
C ASN A 221 8.05 -6.69 12.44
N ASN A 222 8.87 -5.84 11.81
CA ASN A 222 9.94 -6.26 10.90
C ASN A 222 11.32 -6.25 11.58
N PHE A 223 12.10 -7.34 11.43
CA PHE A 223 13.44 -7.47 12.02
C PHE A 223 14.52 -6.81 11.15
N ASN A 224 14.54 -5.48 11.15
CA ASN A 224 15.42 -4.66 10.31
C ASN A 224 16.62 -4.09 11.10
N PHE A 225 17.82 -4.24 10.56
CA PHE A 225 19.08 -3.79 11.16
C PHE A 225 20.00 -3.14 10.14
N THR A 226 20.70 -2.07 10.51
CA THR A 226 21.85 -1.59 9.73
C THR A 226 22.97 -2.62 9.81
N PHE A 227 23.80 -2.69 8.77
CA PHE A 227 24.90 -3.65 8.70
C PHE A 227 26.14 -2.98 8.08
N LYS A 228 27.20 -2.81 8.88
CA LYS A 228 28.50 -2.30 8.42
C LYS A 228 29.55 -3.41 8.47
N MET A 229 30.33 -3.54 7.40
CA MET A 229 31.44 -4.50 7.29
C MET A 229 32.78 -3.80 7.17
N LYS A 230 33.84 -4.34 7.80
CA LYS A 230 35.22 -3.91 7.47
C LYS A 230 35.53 -4.30 6.02
N GLY A 231 35.98 -3.34 5.22
CA GLY A 231 36.25 -3.53 3.77
C GLY A 231 35.11 -3.08 2.84
N LEU A 232 34.01 -2.58 3.39
CA LEU A 232 32.93 -1.90 2.64
C LEU A 232 32.61 -0.57 3.33
N GLU A 233 32.62 0.52 2.58
CA GLU A 233 32.38 1.87 3.14
C GLU A 233 30.90 2.14 3.40
N GLU A 234 30.03 1.62 2.53
CA GLU A 234 28.60 1.76 2.67
C GLU A 234 28.01 0.90 3.81
N LYS A 235 27.03 1.46 4.52
CA LYS A 235 26.11 0.68 5.36
C LYS A 235 25.10 -0.03 4.45
N LEU A 236 24.84 -1.30 4.75
CA LEU A 236 23.79 -2.13 4.17
C LEU A 236 22.63 -2.29 5.17
N VAL A 237 21.56 -2.97 4.78
CA VAL A 237 20.47 -3.40 5.67
C VAL A 237 20.37 -4.93 5.68
N VAL A 238 20.28 -5.51 6.87
CA VAL A 238 19.80 -6.89 7.09
C VAL A 238 18.34 -6.83 7.46
N ARG A 239 17.51 -7.62 6.78
CA ARG A 239 16.08 -7.77 7.09
C ARG A 239 15.66 -9.24 7.06
N VAL A 240 14.69 -9.60 7.89
CA VAL A 240 13.99 -10.88 7.82
C VAL A 240 12.64 -10.64 7.16
N GLU A 241 12.37 -11.36 6.07
CA GLU A 241 11.14 -11.25 5.30
C GLU A 241 10.01 -12.02 6.00
N ASP A 242 8.81 -11.43 6.08
CA ASP A 242 7.66 -12.04 6.77
C ASP A 242 6.85 -12.93 5.81
N ARG A 243 7.50 -14.00 5.32
CA ARG A 243 6.94 -15.01 4.40
C ARG A 243 7.70 -16.34 4.54
N GLY A 244 7.08 -17.46 4.15
CA GLY A 244 7.64 -18.81 4.28
C GLY A 244 8.42 -19.33 3.06
N ASP A 245 8.27 -18.67 1.91
CA ASP A 245 8.89 -19.02 0.63
C ASP A 245 9.29 -17.76 -0.16
N LEU A 246 9.76 -17.94 -1.38
CA LEU A 246 10.35 -16.91 -2.25
C LEU A 246 9.80 -16.98 -3.70
N SER A 247 8.62 -17.56 -3.89
CA SER A 247 7.97 -17.74 -5.21
C SER A 247 7.86 -16.44 -6.01
N GLU A 248 7.13 -15.45 -5.48
CA GLU A 248 6.85 -14.20 -6.19
C GLU A 248 8.07 -13.27 -6.26
N GLU A 249 8.97 -13.36 -5.27
CA GLU A 249 10.28 -12.71 -5.33
C GLU A 249 11.09 -13.23 -6.53
N GLN A 250 11.14 -14.54 -6.74
CA GLN A 250 11.86 -15.10 -7.88
C GLN A 250 11.26 -14.65 -9.21
N LYS A 251 9.94 -14.71 -9.38
CA LYS A 251 9.28 -14.28 -10.63
C LYS A 251 9.57 -12.81 -10.92
N LEU A 252 9.31 -11.92 -9.96
CA LEU A 252 9.45 -10.48 -10.16
C LEU A 252 10.90 -10.06 -10.44
N HIS A 253 11.89 -10.74 -9.87
CA HIS A 253 13.31 -10.53 -10.19
C HIS A 253 13.72 -10.91 -11.63
N ALA A 254 12.83 -11.49 -12.44
CA ALA A 254 13.00 -11.66 -13.88
C ALA A 254 12.47 -10.48 -14.74
N HIS A 255 11.83 -9.46 -14.13
CA HIS A 255 11.27 -8.30 -14.82
C HIS A 255 12.01 -6.99 -14.51
N GLU A 256 11.94 -6.03 -15.43
CA GLU A 256 12.53 -4.68 -15.32
C GLU A 256 12.24 -3.98 -13.97
N VAL A 257 11.00 -4.16 -13.47
CA VAL A 257 10.51 -3.55 -12.21
C VAL A 257 11.41 -3.85 -11.01
N ALA A 258 12.04 -5.02 -10.95
CA ALA A 258 12.87 -5.39 -9.81
C ALA A 258 14.19 -4.61 -9.77
N HIS A 259 14.82 -4.42 -10.93
CA HIS A 259 16.08 -3.68 -11.05
C HIS A 259 15.88 -2.17 -10.99
N ASP A 260 14.79 -1.69 -11.58
CA ASP A 260 14.47 -0.27 -11.57
C ASP A 260 13.83 0.18 -10.24
N TYR A 261 13.18 -0.68 -9.45
CA TYR A 261 12.45 -0.23 -8.25
C TYR A 261 12.58 -1.06 -6.98
N PHE A 262 13.15 -2.26 -6.96
CA PHE A 262 13.40 -2.93 -5.68
C PHE A 262 14.72 -2.47 -5.04
N SER A 263 14.88 -2.72 -3.74
CA SER A 263 16.20 -2.61 -3.11
C SER A 263 17.21 -3.56 -3.76
N ASP A 264 18.45 -3.08 -3.96
CA ASP A 264 19.52 -3.93 -4.49
C ASP A 264 19.91 -4.99 -3.43
N ASP A 265 19.31 -6.17 -3.57
CA ASP A 265 19.46 -7.31 -2.68
C ASP A 265 20.64 -8.16 -3.16
N ALA A 266 21.71 -8.23 -2.37
CA ALA A 266 22.96 -8.92 -2.74
C ALA A 266 23.00 -10.38 -2.29
N ILE A 267 22.35 -10.70 -1.17
CA ILE A 267 22.39 -12.02 -0.52
C ILE A 267 20.98 -12.37 -0.01
N VAL A 268 20.53 -13.60 -0.27
CA VAL A 268 19.24 -14.13 0.19
C VAL A 268 19.41 -15.59 0.62
N PHE A 269 19.09 -15.91 1.88
CA PHE A 269 19.09 -17.29 2.37
C PHE A 269 18.08 -17.52 3.51
N MET A 270 17.53 -18.73 3.61
CA MET A 270 16.62 -19.10 4.69
C MET A 270 17.36 -19.25 6.03
N ILE A 271 16.75 -18.75 7.11
CA ILE A 271 17.20 -18.93 8.49
C ILE A 271 16.17 -19.70 9.34
N GLU A 272 16.65 -20.33 10.42
CA GLU A 272 15.80 -20.87 11.48
C GLU A 272 15.38 -19.71 12.40
N PHE A 273 14.08 -19.47 12.51
CA PHE A 273 13.50 -18.45 13.39
C PHE A 273 12.54 -19.12 14.39
N LYS A 274 12.34 -18.50 15.55
CA LYS A 274 11.43 -18.99 16.58
C LYS A 274 10.42 -17.93 16.95
N GLU A 275 9.14 -18.26 16.85
CA GLU A 275 8.08 -17.27 17.09
C GLU A 275 7.87 -17.03 18.59
N GLU A 276 7.65 -15.77 18.99
CA GLU A 276 7.66 -15.35 20.40
C GLU A 276 6.43 -15.83 21.21
N LYS A 277 5.36 -16.28 20.53
CA LYS A 277 4.12 -16.75 21.17
C LYS A 277 4.22 -18.22 21.60
N ASP A 278 4.40 -19.11 20.62
CA ASP A 278 4.25 -20.56 20.80
C ASP A 278 5.60 -21.29 20.87
N GLY A 279 6.70 -20.60 20.55
CA GLY A 279 8.07 -21.14 20.56
C GLY A 279 8.43 -22.01 19.35
N ASP A 280 7.47 -22.21 18.44
CA ASP A 280 7.61 -23.00 17.22
C ASP A 280 8.70 -22.47 16.28
N VAL A 281 9.27 -23.41 15.52
CA VAL A 281 10.37 -23.16 14.59
C VAL A 281 9.81 -22.94 13.19
N VAL A 282 9.93 -21.70 12.71
CA VAL A 282 9.55 -21.30 11.35
C VAL A 282 10.80 -20.93 10.55
N TYR A 283 10.72 -21.09 9.23
CA TYR A 283 11.83 -20.78 8.32
C TYR A 283 11.47 -19.55 7.49
N LYS A 284 12.22 -18.46 7.67
CA LYS A 284 11.98 -17.18 6.99
C LYS A 284 13.23 -16.74 6.21
N PRO A 285 13.10 -16.04 5.06
CA PRO A 285 14.25 -15.50 4.34
C PRO A 285 14.93 -14.39 5.14
N LEU A 286 16.26 -14.43 5.21
CA LEU A 286 17.10 -13.28 5.59
C LEU A 286 17.75 -12.71 4.33
N VAL A 287 17.59 -11.39 4.15
CA VAL A 287 18.13 -10.63 3.02
C VAL A 287 19.18 -9.64 3.52
N LEU A 288 20.29 -9.52 2.80
CA LEU A 288 21.26 -8.43 2.93
C LEU A 288 21.25 -7.60 1.63
N GLY A 289 20.91 -6.32 1.73
CA GLY A 289 20.78 -5.43 0.58
C GLY A 289 21.08 -3.96 0.89
N GLN A 290 20.81 -3.09 -0.07
CA GLN A 290 21.01 -1.64 0.01
C GLN A 290 20.24 -1.00 1.18
N LEU A 291 20.92 -0.15 1.96
CA LEU A 291 20.27 0.76 2.92
C LEU A 291 19.84 2.05 2.21
N ALA A 292 18.56 2.37 2.25
CA ALA A 292 18.03 3.63 1.73
C ALA A 292 18.40 4.80 2.66
N ARG A 293 19.21 5.75 2.17
CA ARG A 293 19.85 6.77 3.04
C ARG A 293 18.96 7.98 3.34
N GLN A 294 17.92 8.24 2.53
CA GLN A 294 17.00 9.37 2.71
C GLN A 294 15.74 8.97 3.52
N GLY A 295 15.63 7.72 3.97
CA GLY A 295 14.48 7.21 4.70
C GLY A 295 13.33 6.82 3.78
N ASP A 296 12.10 7.13 4.20
CA ASP A 296 10.89 6.95 3.39
C ASP A 296 10.45 8.26 2.72
N LEU A 297 9.64 8.15 1.65
CA LEU A 297 9.15 9.30 0.89
C LEU A 297 8.30 10.24 1.76
N ARG A 298 7.69 9.72 2.83
CA ARG A 298 6.98 10.47 3.87
C ARG A 298 7.91 11.38 4.69
N SER A 299 9.13 10.91 4.98
CA SER A 299 10.20 11.70 5.60
C SER A 299 10.79 12.71 4.63
N VAL A 300 10.89 12.37 3.34
CA VAL A 300 11.29 13.31 2.29
C VAL A 300 10.27 14.46 2.17
N ALA A 301 8.96 14.19 2.12
CA ALA A 301 7.92 15.22 2.12
C ALA A 301 8.06 16.19 3.30
N ARG A 302 8.20 15.65 4.52
CA ARG A 302 8.46 16.45 5.73
C ARG A 302 9.74 17.28 5.67
N SER A 303 10.78 16.81 4.98
CA SER A 303 12.03 17.57 4.78
C SER A 303 11.91 18.72 3.78
N LEU A 304 10.82 18.76 3.00
CA LEU A 304 10.51 19.87 2.10
C LEU A 304 9.74 21.00 2.78
N LYS A 305 9.20 20.80 3.99
CA LYS A 305 8.51 21.83 4.78
C LYS A 305 9.29 23.15 4.78
N GLY A 306 8.60 24.25 4.45
CA GLY A 306 9.18 25.60 4.39
C GLY A 306 10.10 25.84 3.18
N SER A 307 10.20 24.91 2.24
CA SER A 307 10.77 25.16 0.91
C SER A 307 9.80 26.00 0.05
N PRO A 308 10.30 26.75 -0.95
CA PRO A 308 9.45 27.34 -1.98
C PRO A 308 8.59 26.28 -2.69
N GLU A 309 7.36 26.65 -3.08
CA GLU A 309 6.40 25.71 -3.70
C GLU A 309 6.96 25.03 -4.95
N ASP A 310 7.71 25.73 -5.80
CA ASP A 310 8.33 25.12 -7.00
C ASP A 310 9.31 23.99 -6.68
N LYS A 311 9.97 24.03 -5.50
CA LYS A 311 10.83 22.92 -5.04
C LYS A 311 9.99 21.75 -4.52
N ILE A 312 8.86 22.01 -3.88
CA ILE A 312 7.90 20.97 -3.46
C ILE A 312 7.30 20.27 -4.70
N VAL A 313 6.83 21.06 -5.66
CA VAL A 313 6.24 20.61 -6.93
C VAL A 313 7.27 19.88 -7.80
N GLY A 314 8.52 20.37 -7.83
CA GLY A 314 9.64 19.70 -8.52
C GLY A 314 9.94 18.32 -7.93
N ALA A 315 10.02 18.20 -6.59
CA ALA A 315 10.21 16.93 -5.92
C ALA A 315 9.02 15.96 -6.13
N LEU A 316 7.78 16.46 -6.02
CA LEU A 316 6.56 15.71 -6.32
C LEU A 316 6.58 15.16 -7.75
N LYS A 317 6.86 16.01 -8.75
CA LYS A 317 6.97 15.63 -10.16
C LYS A 317 8.04 14.56 -10.39
N HIS A 318 9.17 14.63 -9.67
CA HIS A 318 10.25 13.66 -9.74
C HIS A 318 9.88 12.30 -9.13
N TYR A 319 9.29 12.28 -7.92
CA TYR A 319 8.96 11.03 -7.22
C TYR A 319 7.70 10.36 -7.77
N PHE A 320 6.63 11.11 -8.09
CA PHE A 320 5.40 10.51 -8.63
C PHE A 320 5.56 10.02 -10.09
N LYS A 321 6.46 10.62 -10.89
CA LYS A 321 6.86 10.02 -12.17
C LYS A 321 7.46 8.62 -11.98
N GLN A 322 8.28 8.42 -10.94
CA GLN A 322 8.86 7.12 -10.61
C GLN A 322 7.81 6.14 -10.07
N ILE A 323 6.87 6.58 -9.24
CA ILE A 323 5.77 5.74 -8.74
C ILE A 323 4.91 5.23 -9.90
N ASN A 324 4.58 6.09 -10.88
CA ASN A 324 3.78 5.68 -12.03
C ASN A 324 4.53 4.67 -12.93
N ASP A 325 5.82 4.89 -13.21
CA ASP A 325 6.64 3.95 -13.99
C ASP A 325 6.83 2.60 -13.26
N PHE A 326 6.95 2.62 -11.92
CA PHE A 326 6.90 1.43 -11.08
C PHE A 326 5.58 0.66 -11.25
N CYS A 327 4.43 1.33 -11.13
CA CYS A 327 3.11 0.70 -11.29
C CYS A 327 2.92 0.11 -12.68
N ILE A 328 3.31 0.83 -13.74
CA ILE A 328 3.20 0.36 -15.13
C ILE A 328 4.09 -0.86 -15.36
N LYS A 329 5.33 -0.86 -14.84
CA LYS A 329 6.23 -2.02 -14.92
C LYS A 329 5.79 -3.21 -14.05
N LEU A 330 5.12 -2.96 -12.92
CA LEU A 330 4.54 -4.01 -12.07
C LEU A 330 3.31 -4.66 -12.74
N LYS A 331 2.40 -3.85 -13.29
CA LYS A 331 1.26 -4.26 -14.13
C LYS A 331 1.72 -5.08 -15.34
N LYS A 332 2.80 -4.65 -16.02
CA LYS A 332 3.47 -5.40 -17.10
C LYS A 332 4.05 -6.75 -16.65
N ALA A 333 4.45 -6.87 -15.38
CA ALA A 333 4.90 -8.13 -14.76
C ALA A 333 3.73 -8.98 -14.21
N GLY A 334 2.47 -8.63 -14.52
CA GLY A 334 1.29 -9.36 -14.05
C GLY A 334 1.08 -9.24 -12.54
N ALA A 335 1.46 -8.11 -11.93
CA ALA A 335 1.38 -7.89 -10.49
C ALA A 335 0.84 -6.49 -10.13
N TYR A 336 0.30 -6.38 -8.93
CA TYR A 336 -0.35 -5.18 -8.38
C TYR A 336 0.06 -4.97 -6.92
N HIS A 337 0.16 -3.72 -6.46
CA HIS A 337 0.53 -3.37 -5.09
C HIS A 337 -0.67 -2.72 -4.36
N PRO A 338 -1.29 -3.40 -3.38
CA PRO A 338 -2.49 -2.91 -2.70
C PRO A 338 -2.20 -2.16 -1.39
N ASP A 339 -1.05 -1.48 -1.26
CA ASP A 339 -0.69 -0.76 -0.02
C ASP A 339 0.23 0.43 -0.35
N MET A 340 -0.20 1.23 -1.33
CA MET A 340 0.57 2.30 -1.96
C MET A 340 0.58 3.58 -1.09
N LYS A 341 1.46 3.61 -0.08
CA LYS A 341 1.61 4.72 0.87
C LYS A 341 3.05 5.23 0.96
N LEU A 342 3.23 6.50 1.31
CA LEU A 342 4.55 7.16 1.31
C LEU A 342 5.60 6.54 2.26
N SER A 343 5.20 5.70 3.22
CA SER A 343 6.12 4.97 4.09
C SER A 343 6.64 3.66 3.50
N ASN A 344 6.01 3.14 2.43
CA ASN A 344 6.44 1.91 1.75
C ASN A 344 7.45 2.18 0.62
N PHE A 345 7.47 3.41 0.11
CA PHE A 345 8.50 3.93 -0.79
C PHE A 345 9.68 4.46 0.02
N LEU A 346 10.80 3.73 0.01
CA LEU A 346 12.08 4.22 0.51
C LEU A 346 12.77 5.10 -0.54
N VAL A 347 13.74 5.92 -0.14
CA VAL A 347 14.50 6.77 -1.06
C VAL A 347 16.01 6.66 -0.84
N ASP A 348 16.76 6.47 -1.93
CA ASP A 348 18.24 6.55 -1.94
C ASP A 348 18.73 7.24 -3.22
N LYS A 349 19.56 8.27 -3.08
CA LYS A 349 20.09 9.08 -4.20
C LYS A 349 18.97 9.59 -5.11
N GLU A 350 17.89 10.09 -4.50
CA GLU A 350 16.68 10.60 -5.17
C GLU A 350 15.90 9.55 -6.00
N LYS A 351 16.29 8.27 -5.93
CA LYS A 351 15.57 7.14 -6.54
C LYS A 351 14.62 6.50 -5.51
N ILE A 352 13.39 6.17 -5.90
CA ILE A 352 12.49 5.37 -5.04
C ILE A 352 12.91 3.90 -5.02
N LEU A 353 12.71 3.24 -3.87
CA LEU A 353 12.99 1.82 -3.65
C LEU A 353 11.84 1.17 -2.87
N VAL A 354 11.26 0.10 -3.40
CA VAL A 354 10.17 -0.67 -2.80
C VAL A 354 10.76 -1.92 -2.14
N CYS A 355 10.53 -2.05 -0.83
CA CYS A 355 10.99 -3.20 -0.04
C CYS A 355 9.86 -4.11 0.44
N ASP A 356 8.67 -3.56 0.73
CA ASP A 356 7.57 -4.33 1.31
C ASP A 356 6.72 -5.04 0.25
N ARG A 357 7.36 -5.97 -0.48
CA ARG A 357 6.81 -6.68 -1.64
C ARG A 357 5.85 -7.82 -1.25
N LYS A 358 5.59 -8.04 0.05
CA LYS A 358 4.79 -9.18 0.55
C LYS A 358 3.27 -9.02 0.38
N THR A 359 2.81 -7.83 0.00
CA THR A 359 1.39 -7.54 -0.24
C THR A 359 0.98 -7.67 -1.71
N PHE A 360 1.94 -7.92 -2.63
CA PHE A 360 1.66 -7.91 -4.06
C PHE A 360 0.69 -9.03 -4.47
N LEU A 361 -0.19 -8.73 -5.42
CA LEU A 361 -1.24 -9.62 -5.93
C LEU A 361 -1.10 -9.83 -7.43
N HIS A 362 -1.53 -11.00 -7.91
CA HIS A 362 -1.54 -11.37 -9.33
C HIS A 362 -2.96 -11.54 -9.92
N ASP A 363 -3.98 -11.60 -9.05
CA ASP A 363 -5.38 -11.46 -9.45
C ASP A 363 -5.62 -9.97 -9.74
N PRO A 364 -6.05 -9.57 -10.95
CA PRO A 364 -6.34 -8.16 -11.26
C PRO A 364 -7.67 -7.70 -10.67
N ASN A 365 -8.55 -8.63 -10.27
CA ASN A 365 -9.88 -8.36 -9.74
C ASN A 365 -10.12 -9.07 -8.38
N PRO A 366 -9.21 -8.98 -7.38
CA PRO A 366 -9.26 -9.80 -6.18
C PRO A 366 -10.45 -9.46 -5.29
N LEU A 367 -10.91 -10.46 -4.52
CA LEU A 367 -11.87 -10.26 -3.43
C LEU A 367 -11.25 -9.37 -2.34
N ALA A 368 -12.04 -8.49 -1.72
CA ALA A 368 -11.57 -7.58 -0.66
C ALA A 368 -10.81 -8.32 0.45
N SER A 369 -11.30 -9.48 0.86
CA SER A 369 -10.68 -10.38 1.86
C SER A 369 -9.29 -10.94 1.49
N LYS A 370 -8.82 -10.74 0.24
CA LYS A 370 -7.46 -11.06 -0.23
C LYS A 370 -6.54 -9.83 -0.32
N ILE A 371 -7.08 -8.62 -0.22
CA ILE A 371 -6.36 -7.36 -0.40
C ILE A 371 -5.81 -6.90 0.94
N ARG A 372 -4.50 -6.71 1.08
CA ARG A 372 -3.89 -6.23 2.34
C ARG A 372 -3.46 -4.76 2.22
N SER A 373 -4.42 -3.85 2.33
CA SER A 373 -4.21 -2.39 2.29
C SER A 373 -4.18 -1.74 3.67
N THR A 374 -3.69 -0.50 3.73
CA THR A 374 -3.87 0.41 4.86
C THR A 374 -5.18 1.20 4.69
N PRO A 375 -6.19 1.01 5.55
CA PRO A 375 -7.54 1.55 5.35
C PRO A 375 -7.61 3.06 5.05
N HIS A 376 -6.69 3.87 5.61
CA HIS A 376 -6.65 5.31 5.37
C HIS A 376 -6.31 5.72 3.91
N TYR A 377 -5.61 4.86 3.15
CA TYR A 377 -5.28 5.10 1.73
C TYR A 377 -6.27 4.38 0.80
N ALA A 378 -6.92 3.32 1.28
CA ALA A 378 -7.85 2.52 0.52
C ALA A 378 -9.13 3.29 0.09
N PRO A 379 -9.74 2.91 -1.05
CA PRO A 379 -11.01 3.49 -1.51
C PRO A 379 -12.17 3.21 -0.53
N PRO A 380 -13.24 4.02 -0.52
CA PRO A 380 -14.34 3.90 0.43
C PRO A 380 -14.97 2.50 0.46
N GLN A 381 -15.19 1.89 -0.71
CA GLN A 381 -15.83 0.57 -0.81
C GLN A 381 -15.00 -0.55 -0.16
N TYR A 382 -13.69 -0.35 0.04
CA TYR A 382 -12.85 -1.29 0.79
C TYR A 382 -13.01 -1.08 2.30
N LYS A 383 -13.24 0.15 2.77
CA LYS A 383 -13.57 0.44 4.17
C LYS A 383 -14.93 -0.18 4.55
N ASP A 384 -15.90 -0.15 3.63
CA ASP A 384 -17.21 -0.82 3.78
C ASP A 384 -17.10 -2.36 3.91
N CYS A 385 -15.93 -2.93 3.57
CA CYS A 385 -15.61 -4.34 3.76
C CYS A 385 -14.94 -4.66 5.11
N LEU A 386 -14.68 -3.65 5.97
CA LEU A 386 -14.02 -3.79 7.27
C LEU A 386 -14.98 -3.59 8.44
N ASN A 387 -14.60 -4.06 9.62
CA ASN A 387 -15.26 -3.74 10.89
C ASN A 387 -14.96 -2.31 11.36
N GLU A 388 -15.69 -1.85 12.39
CA GLU A 388 -15.52 -0.52 13.00
C GLU A 388 -14.08 -0.25 13.49
N GLU A 389 -13.39 -1.27 14.02
CA GLU A 389 -11.98 -1.17 14.47
C GLU A 389 -10.95 -1.25 13.31
N GLN A 390 -11.40 -1.49 12.07
CA GLN A 390 -10.62 -1.63 10.84
C GLN A 390 -9.51 -2.70 10.88
N ASP A 391 -9.62 -3.67 11.79
CA ASP A 391 -8.65 -4.76 12.00
C ASP A 391 -9.13 -6.13 11.46
N GLY A 392 -10.41 -6.24 11.07
CA GLY A 392 -11.04 -7.45 10.55
C GLY A 392 -12.04 -7.18 9.42
N TYR A 393 -12.36 -8.24 8.66
CA TYR A 393 -13.28 -8.15 7.52
C TYR A 393 -14.74 -8.46 7.90
N LEU A 394 -15.67 -7.73 7.30
CA LEU A 394 -17.10 -8.07 7.30
C LEU A 394 -17.41 -9.16 6.25
N PRO A 395 -18.54 -9.90 6.36
CA PRO A 395 -18.91 -10.97 5.41
C PRO A 395 -19.02 -10.52 3.94
N ILE A 396 -19.25 -9.23 3.70
CA ILE A 396 -19.28 -8.62 2.36
C ILE A 396 -17.92 -8.69 1.64
N ALA A 397 -16.81 -8.73 2.40
CA ALA A 397 -15.44 -8.86 1.88
C ALA A 397 -15.16 -10.20 1.16
N GLY A 398 -16.02 -11.20 1.38
CA GLY A 398 -16.01 -12.48 0.64
C GLY A 398 -16.74 -12.42 -0.70
N LYS A 399 -17.36 -11.29 -1.05
CA LYS A 399 -18.17 -11.09 -2.28
C LYS A 399 -17.66 -9.94 -3.15
N VAL A 400 -17.33 -8.80 -2.55
CA VAL A 400 -16.84 -7.61 -3.27
C VAL A 400 -15.45 -7.85 -3.86
N ARG A 401 -15.27 -7.41 -5.10
CA ARG A 401 -13.99 -7.38 -5.84
C ARG A 401 -13.63 -5.93 -6.17
N PHE A 402 -12.35 -5.70 -6.45
CA PHE A 402 -11.81 -4.39 -6.86
C PHE A 402 -11.00 -4.53 -8.13
N ASP A 403 -11.09 -3.55 -9.02
CA ASP A 403 -10.09 -3.39 -10.09
C ASP A 403 -8.79 -2.87 -9.46
N MET A 404 -7.73 -3.68 -9.48
CA MET A 404 -6.46 -3.30 -8.86
C MET A 404 -5.80 -2.06 -9.47
N GLU A 405 -6.10 -1.71 -10.72
CA GLU A 405 -5.63 -0.48 -11.34
C GLU A 405 -6.32 0.75 -10.74
N GLN A 406 -7.64 0.68 -10.58
CA GLN A 406 -8.44 1.75 -9.97
C GLN A 406 -8.26 1.82 -8.46
N PHE A 407 -7.88 0.72 -7.81
CA PHE A 407 -7.46 0.68 -6.41
C PHE A 407 -6.11 1.40 -6.24
N MET A 408 -5.10 1.05 -7.04
CA MET A 408 -3.79 1.72 -7.01
C MET A 408 -3.89 3.21 -7.40
N ALA A 409 -4.73 3.58 -8.37
CA ALA A 409 -4.97 4.98 -8.72
C ALA A 409 -5.49 5.79 -7.52
N TYR A 410 -6.47 5.25 -6.79
CA TYR A 410 -6.99 5.87 -5.58
C TYR A 410 -5.92 6.02 -4.50
N GLU A 411 -5.17 4.95 -4.18
CA GLU A 411 -4.11 5.02 -3.17
C GLU A 411 -2.98 5.99 -3.56
N ILE A 412 -2.61 6.08 -4.85
CA ILE A 412 -1.64 7.08 -5.36
C ILE A 412 -2.17 8.50 -5.18
N GLY A 413 -3.46 8.74 -5.42
CA GLY A 413 -4.12 10.02 -5.15
C GLY A 413 -4.04 10.39 -3.66
N MET A 414 -4.28 9.44 -2.75
CA MET A 414 -4.13 9.65 -1.31
C MET A 414 -2.67 9.83 -0.87
N ALA A 415 -1.71 9.16 -1.51
CA ALA A 415 -0.28 9.37 -1.27
C ALA A 415 0.19 10.75 -1.77
N LEU A 416 -0.33 11.21 -2.92
CA LEU A 416 -0.11 12.55 -3.47
C LEU A 416 -0.68 13.64 -2.53
N LYS A 417 -1.85 13.36 -1.94
CA LYS A 417 -2.45 14.18 -0.88
C LYS A 417 -1.57 14.25 0.38
N GLU A 418 -1.11 13.11 0.92
CA GLU A 418 -0.18 13.12 2.07
C GLU A 418 1.12 13.88 1.75
N PHE A 419 1.67 13.73 0.54
CA PHE A 419 2.94 14.35 0.16
C PHE A 419 2.85 15.88 0.20
N MET A 420 1.80 16.44 -0.40
CA MET A 420 1.55 17.88 -0.39
C MET A 420 1.29 18.40 1.02
N LEU A 421 0.41 17.73 1.79
CA LEU A 421 0.08 18.15 3.15
C LEU A 421 1.31 18.14 4.08
N LEU A 422 2.15 17.10 4.02
CA LEU A 422 3.39 17.03 4.83
C LEU A 422 4.51 17.96 4.35
N SER A 423 4.43 18.49 3.14
CA SER A 423 5.37 19.49 2.61
C SER A 423 4.94 20.93 2.90
N LEU A 424 3.66 21.14 3.24
CA LEU A 424 3.07 22.46 3.49
C LEU A 424 2.72 22.72 4.97
N PHE A 425 2.39 21.68 5.76
CA PHE A 425 1.80 21.81 7.10
C PHE A 425 2.48 20.97 8.18
N ASP A 426 2.26 21.35 9.45
CA ASP A 426 3.00 20.86 10.62
C ASP A 426 2.38 19.62 11.29
N GLU A 427 1.08 19.64 11.49
CA GLU A 427 0.31 18.61 12.21
C GLU A 427 -0.59 17.86 11.21
N LYS A 428 -0.78 16.55 11.41
CA LYS A 428 -1.85 15.83 10.70
C LYS A 428 -3.15 16.10 11.44
N LYS A 429 -4.07 16.83 10.81
CA LYS A 429 -5.49 16.78 11.19
C LYS A 429 -6.14 15.48 10.71
N GLU A 430 -7.27 15.11 11.31
CA GLU A 430 -8.04 13.93 10.88
C GLU A 430 -8.85 14.25 9.60
N GLU A 431 -9.38 15.48 9.53
CA GLU A 431 -10.02 16.13 8.36
C GLU A 431 -9.26 15.91 7.03
N TYR A 432 -7.93 15.78 7.09
CA TYR A 432 -7.05 15.59 5.92
C TYR A 432 -7.28 14.27 5.16
N TRP A 433 -7.82 13.24 5.82
CA TRP A 433 -8.08 11.91 5.23
C TRP A 433 -9.44 11.82 4.54
N HIS A 434 -10.31 12.80 4.75
CA HIS A 434 -11.56 12.91 4.00
C HIS A 434 -11.23 13.23 2.52
N PRO A 435 -11.66 12.43 1.52
CA PRO A 435 -11.19 12.58 0.14
C PRO A 435 -11.47 13.98 -0.42
N HIS A 436 -12.67 14.48 -0.17
CA HIS A 436 -13.16 15.77 -0.67
C HIS A 436 -12.48 17.00 -0.05
N ALA A 437 -11.83 16.88 1.11
CA ALA A 437 -11.15 18.00 1.77
C ALA A 437 -10.04 18.57 0.87
N ASN A 438 -10.21 19.80 0.36
CA ASN A 438 -9.34 20.38 -0.65
C ASN A 438 -8.03 20.91 -0.03
N ILE A 439 -6.88 20.62 -0.67
CA ILE A 439 -5.57 21.14 -0.25
C ILE A 439 -5.53 22.67 -0.32
N SER A 440 -6.15 23.29 -1.33
CA SER A 440 -6.16 24.75 -1.43
C SER A 440 -6.91 25.42 -0.28
N SER A 441 -7.88 24.73 0.35
CA SER A 441 -8.60 25.23 1.53
C SER A 441 -7.76 25.29 2.80
N PHE A 442 -6.50 24.81 2.75
CA PHE A 442 -5.51 24.99 3.82
C PHE A 442 -4.42 26.03 3.46
N THR A 443 -4.46 26.62 2.25
CA THR A 443 -3.51 27.65 1.79
C THR A 443 -4.21 28.99 1.51
N LYS A 444 -3.78 30.08 2.14
CA LYS A 444 -4.45 31.40 1.98
C LYS A 444 -4.39 31.97 0.56
N LYS A 445 -3.39 31.56 -0.24
CA LYS A 445 -3.23 31.87 -1.67
C LYS A 445 -2.49 30.71 -2.36
N PRO A 446 -3.19 29.66 -2.85
CA PRO A 446 -2.55 28.56 -3.57
C PRO A 446 -1.91 29.08 -4.88
N SER A 447 -0.77 28.51 -5.27
CA SER A 447 -0.28 28.65 -6.64
C SER A 447 -1.15 27.91 -7.65
N ALA A 448 -0.94 28.19 -8.94
CA ALA A 448 -1.53 27.39 -10.02
C ALA A 448 -1.15 25.91 -9.90
N GLN A 449 0.10 25.64 -9.53
CA GLN A 449 0.65 24.30 -9.30
C GLN A 449 -0.12 23.56 -8.21
N VAL A 450 -0.29 24.17 -7.03
CA VAL A 450 -1.08 23.59 -5.92
C VAL A 450 -2.54 23.35 -6.34
N THR A 451 -3.13 24.30 -7.07
CA THR A 451 -4.52 24.19 -7.56
C THR A 451 -4.70 23.02 -8.54
N ASN A 452 -3.76 22.86 -9.48
CA ASN A 452 -3.78 21.78 -10.47
C ASN A 452 -3.56 20.41 -9.81
N ILE A 453 -2.65 20.31 -8.84
CA ILE A 453 -2.39 19.09 -8.07
C ILE A 453 -3.61 18.70 -7.22
N ALA A 454 -4.28 19.68 -6.58
CA ALA A 454 -5.50 19.43 -5.81
C ALA A 454 -6.63 18.86 -6.67
N LEU A 455 -6.78 19.34 -7.92
CA LEU A 455 -7.72 18.76 -8.88
C LEU A 455 -7.33 17.33 -9.25
N ILE A 456 -6.07 17.07 -9.63
CA ILE A 456 -5.57 15.70 -9.92
C ILE A 456 -5.88 14.72 -8.78
N ILE A 457 -5.66 15.14 -7.53
CA ILE A 457 -5.94 14.29 -6.36
C ILE A 457 -7.40 13.85 -6.36
N ARG A 458 -8.36 14.78 -6.50
CA ARG A 458 -9.78 14.44 -6.50
C ARG A 458 -10.19 13.55 -7.67
N GLU A 459 -9.59 13.75 -8.84
CA GLU A 459 -9.79 12.91 -10.02
C GLU A 459 -9.29 11.47 -9.81
N MET A 460 -8.15 11.29 -9.13
CA MET A 460 -7.62 9.97 -8.78
C MET A 460 -8.39 9.33 -7.62
N THR A 461 -8.86 10.13 -6.65
CA THR A 461 -9.64 9.68 -5.49
C THR A 461 -11.15 9.77 -5.70
N HIS A 462 -11.64 9.73 -6.95
CA HIS A 462 -13.06 9.69 -7.26
C HIS A 462 -13.70 8.45 -6.57
N GLU A 463 -14.90 8.60 -6.01
CA GLU A 463 -15.56 7.51 -5.26
C GLU A 463 -15.87 6.32 -6.18
N GLU A 464 -16.64 6.53 -7.25
CA GLU A 464 -16.88 5.53 -8.29
C GLU A 464 -15.58 5.04 -8.95
N GLU A 465 -15.37 3.72 -8.92
CA GLU A 465 -14.17 3.04 -9.41
C GLU A 465 -13.90 3.30 -10.90
N GLY A 466 -14.93 3.21 -11.74
CA GLY A 466 -14.82 3.42 -13.18
C GLY A 466 -14.63 4.88 -13.64
N LYS A 467 -14.69 5.86 -12.73
CA LYS A 467 -14.50 7.29 -13.04
C LYS A 467 -13.14 7.85 -12.64
N ARG A 468 -12.31 7.08 -11.93
CA ARG A 468 -10.99 7.53 -11.44
C ARG A 468 -10.03 7.79 -12.60
N LEU A 469 -9.14 8.77 -12.40
CA LEU A 469 -8.04 9.08 -13.33
C LEU A 469 -6.96 7.99 -13.26
N SER A 470 -6.82 7.19 -14.32
CA SER A 470 -5.82 6.10 -14.36
C SER A 470 -4.38 6.60 -14.23
N ILE A 471 -3.49 5.70 -13.83
CA ILE A 471 -2.07 5.98 -13.56
C ILE A 471 -1.35 6.50 -14.81
N GLU A 472 -1.67 5.96 -15.99
CA GLU A 472 -1.14 6.38 -17.29
C GLU A 472 -1.65 7.77 -17.70
N LYS A 473 -2.91 8.10 -17.39
CA LYS A 473 -3.47 9.44 -17.64
C LYS A 473 -2.84 10.47 -16.69
N PHE A 474 -2.68 10.13 -15.41
CA PHE A 474 -1.95 10.93 -14.44
C PHE A 474 -0.49 11.17 -14.88
N GLN A 475 0.21 10.14 -15.37
CA GLN A 475 1.57 10.27 -15.90
C GLN A 475 1.66 11.28 -17.06
N GLN A 476 0.65 11.31 -17.93
CA GLN A 476 0.53 12.28 -19.03
C GLN A 476 0.18 13.71 -18.56
N LEU A 477 -0.45 13.87 -17.39
CA LEU A 477 -0.83 15.18 -16.82
C LEU A 477 0.28 15.83 -15.97
N ILE A 478 1.16 15.04 -15.33
CA ILE A 478 2.31 15.53 -14.54
C ILE A 478 3.17 16.62 -15.25
N PRO A 479 3.42 16.57 -16.57
CA PRO A 479 4.11 17.66 -17.27
C PRO A 479 3.39 19.01 -17.21
N TYR A 480 2.05 19.01 -17.21
CA TYR A 480 1.20 20.18 -17.41
C TYR A 480 0.80 20.92 -16.12
N ILE A 481 1.10 20.36 -14.94
CA ILE A 481 0.73 20.97 -13.63
C ILE A 481 1.28 22.39 -13.42
N ILE A 482 2.27 22.83 -14.20
CA ILE A 482 2.86 24.17 -14.19
C ILE A 482 2.09 25.21 -15.04
N GLN A 483 1.04 24.80 -15.75
CA GLN A 483 0.21 25.70 -16.55
C GLN A 483 -0.80 26.48 -15.69
N SER A 484 -1.39 27.53 -16.25
CA SER A 484 -2.54 28.20 -15.64
C SER A 484 -3.70 27.21 -15.44
N PRO A 485 -4.53 27.32 -14.38
CA PRO A 485 -5.59 26.37 -14.12
C PRO A 485 -6.62 26.18 -15.25
N PRO A 486 -6.97 27.20 -16.07
CA PRO A 486 -7.81 26.97 -17.26
C PRO A 486 -7.13 26.07 -18.30
N ASN A 487 -5.86 26.30 -18.63
CA ASN A 487 -5.14 25.51 -19.63
C ASN A 487 -4.92 24.07 -19.14
N PHE A 488 -4.61 23.90 -17.85
CA PHE A 488 -4.52 22.59 -17.23
C PHE A 488 -5.88 21.87 -17.25
N TYR A 489 -6.99 22.56 -16.97
CA TYR A 489 -8.34 21.99 -17.05
C TYR A 489 -8.68 21.52 -18.46
N THR A 490 -8.36 22.30 -19.51
CA THR A 490 -8.53 21.85 -20.91
C THR A 490 -7.75 20.56 -21.17
N LYS A 491 -6.49 20.47 -20.73
CA LYS A 491 -5.67 19.26 -20.91
C LYS A 491 -6.18 18.06 -20.12
N LEU A 492 -6.79 18.28 -18.96
CA LEU A 492 -7.48 17.26 -18.17
C LEU A 492 -8.76 16.77 -18.89
N GLN A 493 -9.56 17.68 -19.46
CA GLN A 493 -10.76 17.34 -20.23
C GLN A 493 -10.42 16.52 -21.48
N GLU A 494 -9.32 16.85 -22.18
CA GLU A 494 -8.84 16.09 -23.36
C GLU A 494 -8.43 14.64 -23.02
N LEU A 495 -7.78 14.41 -21.87
CA LEU A 495 -7.25 13.10 -21.49
C LEU A 495 -8.25 12.26 -20.68
N HIS A 496 -9.14 12.91 -19.94
CA HIS A 496 -10.18 12.30 -19.11
C HIS A 496 -11.48 13.08 -19.27
N PRO A 497 -12.25 12.86 -20.36
CA PRO A 497 -13.53 13.53 -20.54
C PRO A 497 -14.56 13.02 -19.52
N ILE A 498 -15.33 13.96 -18.97
CA ILE A 498 -16.56 13.71 -18.20
C ILE A 498 -17.77 13.53 -19.14
N SER A 499 -18.92 13.11 -18.61
CA SER A 499 -20.13 12.98 -19.41
C SER A 499 -20.67 14.34 -19.88
N PRO A 500 -21.46 14.39 -20.99
CA PRO A 500 -21.99 15.64 -21.53
C PRO A 500 -22.82 16.44 -20.53
N GLU A 501 -23.58 15.77 -19.67
CA GLU A 501 -24.49 16.37 -18.70
C GLU A 501 -23.70 17.17 -17.65
N ILE A 502 -22.68 16.55 -17.03
CA ILE A 502 -21.78 17.21 -16.10
C ILE A 502 -21.05 18.38 -16.77
N ASN A 503 -20.64 18.20 -18.04
CA ASN A 503 -19.95 19.26 -18.77
C ASN A 503 -20.87 20.47 -19.00
N THR A 504 -22.14 20.25 -19.35
CA THR A 504 -23.15 21.32 -19.47
C THR A 504 -23.42 22.01 -18.13
N GLU A 505 -23.51 21.29 -17.02
CA GLU A 505 -23.63 21.89 -15.68
C GLU A 505 -22.40 22.76 -15.33
N ILE A 506 -21.19 22.28 -15.63
CA ILE A 506 -19.95 23.03 -15.44
C ILE A 506 -19.92 24.29 -16.32
N GLU A 507 -20.37 24.23 -17.58
CA GLU A 507 -20.43 25.39 -18.47
C GLU A 507 -21.40 26.47 -17.93
N GLN A 508 -22.54 26.07 -17.36
CA GLN A 508 -23.47 26.99 -16.70
C GLN A 508 -22.86 27.66 -15.46
N VAL A 509 -22.21 26.87 -14.58
CA VAL A 509 -21.49 27.40 -13.40
C VAL A 509 -20.37 28.34 -13.83
N GLN A 510 -19.62 28.01 -14.88
CA GLN A 510 -18.56 28.88 -15.42
C GLN A 510 -19.10 30.20 -16.00
N ALA A 511 -20.22 30.17 -16.74
CA ALA A 511 -20.84 31.39 -17.26
C ALA A 511 -21.31 32.33 -16.12
N LEU A 512 -21.81 31.74 -15.02
CA LEU A 512 -22.17 32.49 -13.81
C LEU A 512 -20.93 33.04 -13.07
N ILE A 513 -19.84 32.27 -12.96
CA ILE A 513 -18.55 32.76 -12.43
C ILE A 513 -18.01 33.94 -13.26
N ARG A 514 -18.09 33.86 -14.59
CA ARG A 514 -17.75 34.99 -15.49
C ARG A 514 -18.72 36.17 -15.37
N ASN A 515 -19.95 35.91 -14.90
CA ASN A 515 -21.05 36.88 -14.76
C ASN A 515 -21.29 37.69 -16.04
N GLU A 516 -21.43 36.98 -17.16
CA GLU A 516 -21.67 37.54 -18.49
C GLU A 516 -22.95 38.40 -18.58
N GLN A 517 -23.85 38.25 -17.59
CA GLN A 517 -25.13 38.96 -17.49
C GLN A 517 -25.08 40.18 -16.54
N GLY A 518 -23.93 40.46 -15.89
CA GLY A 518 -23.73 41.66 -15.07
C GLY A 518 -24.55 41.73 -13.77
N LEU A 519 -25.03 40.58 -13.27
CA LEU A 519 -25.88 40.44 -12.09
C LEU A 519 -25.17 40.88 -10.80
N LYS A 520 -25.91 41.29 -9.77
CA LYS A 520 -25.35 41.75 -8.48
C LYS A 520 -26.23 41.36 -7.31
N GLY A 521 -25.64 41.16 -6.13
CA GLY A 521 -26.37 40.95 -4.87
C GLY A 521 -27.36 39.79 -4.96
N ALA A 522 -28.60 40.04 -4.55
CA ALA A 522 -29.69 39.07 -4.56
C ALA A 522 -29.92 38.41 -5.94
N ASP A 523 -29.83 39.17 -7.05
CA ASP A 523 -30.03 38.62 -8.41
C ASP A 523 -28.93 37.63 -8.82
N PHE A 524 -27.73 37.77 -8.26
CA PHE A 524 -26.63 36.84 -8.49
C PHE A 524 -26.79 35.57 -7.63
N LEU A 525 -27.11 35.73 -6.34
CA LEU A 525 -27.39 34.62 -5.43
C LEU A 525 -28.61 33.79 -5.88
N ALA A 526 -29.66 34.44 -6.37
CA ALA A 526 -30.87 33.78 -6.90
C ALA A 526 -30.58 32.84 -8.09
N LYS A 527 -29.49 33.04 -8.84
CA LYS A 527 -29.05 32.11 -9.90
C LYS A 527 -28.00 31.11 -9.42
N ALA A 528 -27.20 31.45 -8.40
CA ALA A 528 -26.20 30.55 -7.82
C ALA A 528 -26.83 29.46 -6.94
N ASN A 529 -27.81 29.79 -6.12
CA ASN A 529 -28.39 28.87 -5.13
C ASN A 529 -29.06 27.62 -5.73
N PRO A 530 -29.78 27.68 -6.86
CA PRO A 530 -30.25 26.48 -7.56
C PRO A 530 -29.11 25.56 -8.00
N MET A 531 -27.96 26.12 -8.41
CA MET A 531 -26.77 25.33 -8.74
C MET A 531 -26.15 24.71 -7.49
N PHE A 532 -25.95 25.48 -6.42
CA PHE A 532 -25.40 24.94 -5.16
C PHE A 532 -26.25 23.77 -4.63
N MET A 533 -27.58 23.93 -4.54
CA MET A 533 -28.48 22.85 -4.13
C MET A 533 -28.37 21.62 -5.04
N SER A 534 -28.33 21.82 -6.36
CA SER A 534 -28.21 20.70 -7.32
C SER A 534 -26.86 19.98 -7.28
N ILE A 535 -25.83 20.61 -6.70
CA ILE A 535 -24.48 20.03 -6.58
C ILE A 535 -24.29 19.39 -5.20
N SER A 536 -24.79 20.00 -4.11
CA SER A 536 -24.61 19.45 -2.76
C SER A 536 -25.45 18.19 -2.53
N THR A 537 -26.62 18.08 -3.16
CA THR A 537 -27.47 16.88 -3.09
C THR A 537 -27.00 15.72 -4.00
N ARG A 538 -25.90 15.89 -4.74
CA ARG A 538 -25.40 14.86 -5.68
C ARG A 538 -24.55 13.83 -4.93
N VAL A 539 -25.06 12.61 -4.82
CA VAL A 539 -24.34 11.46 -4.26
C VAL A 539 -24.11 10.42 -5.38
N PRO A 540 -22.86 10.00 -5.66
CA PRO A 540 -21.60 10.54 -5.12
C PRO A 540 -21.28 11.93 -5.69
N GLN A 541 -20.45 12.71 -4.99
CA GLN A 541 -20.05 14.05 -5.45
C GLN A 541 -19.11 13.98 -6.67
N GLU A 542 -19.28 14.93 -7.59
CA GLU A 542 -18.54 15.03 -8.85
C GLU A 542 -17.37 16.03 -8.73
N PRO A 543 -16.10 15.58 -8.74
CA PRO A 543 -14.91 16.41 -8.45
C PRO A 543 -14.81 17.74 -9.19
N ARG A 544 -15.09 17.76 -10.49
CA ARG A 544 -14.94 18.98 -11.32
C ARG A 544 -16.03 20.00 -11.02
N LEU A 545 -17.26 19.51 -10.87
CA LEU A 545 -18.43 20.32 -10.59
C LEU A 545 -18.32 20.97 -9.21
N ALA A 546 -17.88 20.22 -8.18
CA ALA A 546 -17.56 20.76 -6.87
C ALA A 546 -16.41 21.80 -6.91
N TRP A 547 -15.36 21.57 -7.70
CA TRP A 547 -14.25 22.54 -7.87
C TRP A 547 -14.64 23.84 -8.59
N PHE A 548 -15.71 23.84 -9.39
CA PHE A 548 -16.32 25.08 -9.90
C PHE A 548 -17.30 25.69 -8.91
N ALA A 549 -18.07 24.89 -8.16
CA ALA A 549 -18.93 25.37 -7.07
C ALA A 549 -18.13 26.14 -6.01
N GLU A 550 -16.96 25.65 -5.59
CA GLU A 550 -16.04 26.36 -4.66
C GLU A 550 -15.69 27.78 -5.14
N LYS A 551 -15.39 27.94 -6.43
CA LYS A 551 -15.06 29.25 -7.02
C LYS A 551 -16.26 30.17 -7.11
N LEU A 552 -17.44 29.62 -7.38
CA LEU A 552 -18.69 30.36 -7.35
C LEU A 552 -19.00 30.79 -5.90
N ALA A 553 -18.80 29.92 -4.91
CA ALA A 553 -19.01 30.22 -3.50
C ALA A 553 -18.07 31.31 -2.96
N SER A 554 -16.76 31.23 -3.22
CA SER A 554 -15.81 32.31 -2.89
C SER A 554 -16.21 33.66 -3.51
N LYS A 555 -16.82 33.64 -4.71
CA LYS A 555 -17.32 34.86 -5.38
C LYS A 555 -18.63 35.37 -4.75
N CYS A 556 -19.64 34.51 -4.61
CA CYS A 556 -20.91 34.83 -3.95
C CYS A 556 -20.72 35.33 -2.51
N TYR A 557 -19.72 34.79 -1.80
CA TYR A 557 -19.35 35.24 -0.46
C TYR A 557 -18.76 36.64 -0.52
N ASN A 558 -17.65 36.84 -1.23
CA ASN A 558 -16.93 38.12 -1.23
C ASN A 558 -17.69 39.26 -1.95
N GLU A 559 -18.53 38.99 -2.95
CA GLU A 559 -19.30 40.01 -3.68
C GLU A 559 -20.70 40.28 -3.10
N CYS A 560 -21.34 39.32 -2.41
CA CYS A 560 -22.76 39.43 -2.02
C CYS A 560 -23.06 39.11 -0.55
N SER A 561 -22.27 38.31 0.15
CA SER A 561 -22.70 37.68 1.42
C SER A 561 -21.79 37.93 2.63
N LYS A 562 -20.58 38.45 2.42
CA LYS A 562 -19.60 38.69 3.47
C LYS A 562 -20.11 39.64 4.56
N GLU A 563 -20.80 40.72 4.15
CA GLU A 563 -21.37 41.67 5.10
C GLU A 563 -22.56 41.06 5.88
N TYR A 564 -23.40 40.25 5.22
CA TYR A 564 -24.47 39.51 5.90
C TYR A 564 -23.91 38.62 7.02
N TRP A 565 -22.95 37.75 6.70
CA TRP A 565 -22.34 36.86 7.70
C TRP A 565 -21.54 37.60 8.79
N THR A 566 -20.97 38.77 8.48
CA THR A 566 -20.36 39.63 9.51
C THR A 566 -21.42 40.15 10.48
N ARG A 567 -22.53 40.72 9.99
CA ARG A 567 -23.64 41.20 10.83
C ARG A 567 -24.30 40.05 11.61
N PHE A 568 -24.40 38.87 11.00
CA PHE A 568 -24.96 37.66 11.63
C PHE A 568 -24.10 37.20 12.81
N THR A 569 -22.78 37.06 12.62
CA THR A 569 -21.86 36.69 13.70
C THR A 569 -21.74 37.76 14.78
N ASP A 570 -21.79 39.06 14.44
CA ASP A 570 -21.89 40.13 15.44
C ASP A 570 -23.18 40.04 16.28
N LYS A 571 -24.31 39.66 15.67
CA LYS A 571 -25.58 39.40 16.37
C LYS A 571 -25.50 38.17 17.27
N MET A 572 -24.81 37.10 16.85
CA MET A 572 -24.54 35.92 17.69
C MET A 572 -23.74 36.29 18.94
N GLU A 573 -22.60 36.97 18.77
CA GLU A 573 -21.74 37.37 19.89
C GLU A 573 -22.45 38.33 20.86
N GLN A 574 -23.28 39.24 20.33
CA GLN A 574 -24.09 40.14 21.17
C GLN A 574 -25.11 39.36 22.00
N GLU A 575 -25.79 38.37 21.41
CA GLU A 575 -26.79 37.59 22.15
C GLU A 575 -26.15 36.56 23.10
N LEU A 576 -25.02 35.97 22.74
CA LEU A 576 -24.18 35.22 23.68
C LEU A 576 -23.79 36.10 24.87
N ALA A 577 -23.31 37.33 24.64
CA ALA A 577 -22.98 38.27 25.71
C ALA A 577 -24.21 38.61 26.58
N ASN A 578 -25.38 38.85 25.97
CA ASN A 578 -26.65 39.10 26.68
C ASN A 578 -27.04 37.92 27.58
N GLN A 579 -27.02 36.69 27.07
CA GLN A 579 -27.45 35.51 27.81
C GLN A 579 -26.42 35.06 28.85
N ASN A 580 -25.12 35.14 28.53
CA ASN A 580 -24.05 34.97 29.50
C ASN A 580 -24.18 35.97 30.64
N TRP A 581 -24.46 37.25 30.33
CA TRP A 581 -24.77 38.26 31.35
C TRP A 581 -26.03 37.92 32.14
N ALA A 582 -27.13 37.53 31.50
CA ALA A 582 -28.37 37.15 32.19
C ALA A 582 -28.13 36.02 33.20
N LYS A 583 -27.59 34.88 32.74
CA LYS A 583 -27.27 33.68 33.53
C LYS A 583 -26.17 33.91 34.59
N ALA A 584 -25.32 34.94 34.45
CA ALA A 584 -24.19 35.13 35.34
C ALA A 584 -24.57 35.38 36.83
N PRO A 585 -23.91 34.71 37.78
CA PRO A 585 -24.04 35.01 39.21
C PRO A 585 -23.67 36.45 39.55
N TRP A 586 -24.32 37.00 40.59
CA TRP A 586 -24.14 38.38 41.04
C TRP A 586 -22.68 38.78 41.30
N TYR A 587 -21.84 37.85 41.80
CA TYR A 587 -20.43 38.12 42.07
C TYR A 587 -19.59 38.28 40.79
N ARG A 588 -19.94 37.62 39.67
CA ARG A 588 -19.30 37.84 38.37
C ARG A 588 -19.68 39.22 37.81
N LYS A 589 -20.96 39.61 37.92
CA LYS A 589 -21.45 40.95 37.55
C LYS A 589 -20.76 42.05 38.37
N LEU A 590 -20.60 41.84 39.68
CA LEU A 590 -19.88 42.77 40.56
C LEU A 590 -18.39 42.87 40.19
N ALA A 591 -17.72 41.74 39.90
CA ALA A 591 -16.32 41.74 39.46
C ALA A 591 -16.12 42.47 38.12
N TYR A 592 -17.03 42.30 37.16
CA TYR A 592 -17.03 43.04 35.89
C TYR A 592 -17.12 44.56 36.12
N TYR A 593 -18.08 45.03 36.93
CA TYR A 593 -18.20 46.46 37.24
C TYR A 593 -17.01 47.03 38.02
N LEU A 594 -16.55 46.35 39.09
CA LEU A 594 -15.42 46.82 39.90
C LEU A 594 -14.08 46.80 39.17
N SER A 595 -13.97 46.03 38.08
CA SER A 595 -12.77 45.96 37.24
C SER A 595 -12.86 46.83 35.97
N PHE A 596 -13.90 47.65 35.82
CA PHE A 596 -14.15 48.47 34.63
C PHE A 596 -14.10 47.63 33.33
N SER A 597 -14.82 46.50 33.33
CA SER A 597 -14.88 45.53 32.23
C SER A 597 -13.59 44.75 31.94
N PHE A 598 -12.54 44.86 32.76
CA PHE A 598 -11.30 44.08 32.59
C PHE A 598 -11.52 42.57 32.82
N PHE A 599 -12.38 42.19 33.77
CA PHE A 599 -12.85 40.80 33.91
C PHE A 599 -14.20 40.60 33.23
N ASN A 600 -14.18 40.11 32.00
CA ASN A 600 -15.38 39.69 31.28
C ASN A 600 -16.16 38.59 32.03
N VAL A 601 -17.47 38.56 31.80
CA VAL A 601 -18.32 37.44 32.25
C VAL A 601 -17.99 36.21 31.42
N ALA A 602 -17.33 35.23 32.04
CA ALA A 602 -17.02 33.95 31.41
C ALA A 602 -18.28 33.19 30.99
N GLN A 603 -18.19 32.55 29.82
CA GLN A 603 -19.26 31.86 29.11
C GLN A 603 -19.93 30.76 29.95
N VAL A 604 -21.27 30.69 29.81
CA VAL A 604 -22.22 29.76 30.45
C VAL A 604 -23.45 29.49 29.55
N THR A 605 -23.47 30.04 28.33
CA THR A 605 -24.38 29.70 27.23
C THR A 605 -23.54 29.16 26.08
N ASP A 606 -23.98 28.02 25.54
CA ASP A 606 -23.50 27.35 24.33
C ASP A 606 -24.08 28.04 23.08
N ALA A 607 -23.37 28.10 21.95
CA ALA A 607 -23.90 28.79 20.77
C ALA A 607 -25.13 28.09 20.18
N SER A 608 -25.32 26.80 20.44
CA SER A 608 -26.51 26.03 20.04
C SER A 608 -27.79 26.37 20.82
N GLU A 609 -27.72 27.12 21.93
CA GLU A 609 -28.91 27.58 22.66
C GLU A 609 -29.57 28.84 22.03
N LEU A 610 -28.92 29.47 21.04
CA LEU A 610 -29.32 30.77 20.50
C LEU A 610 -30.60 30.72 19.64
N LYS A 611 -31.43 31.75 19.76
CA LYS A 611 -32.67 31.90 18.96
C LYS A 611 -32.70 33.27 18.26
N ILE A 612 -31.80 33.43 17.28
CA ILE A 612 -31.48 34.71 16.66
C ILE A 612 -32.01 34.88 15.22
N VAL A 613 -32.52 33.84 14.58
CA VAL A 613 -32.99 33.84 13.19
C VAL A 613 -34.11 32.81 13.03
N ASP A 614 -34.97 32.99 12.01
CA ASP A 614 -35.85 31.93 11.50
C ASP A 614 -35.13 31.29 10.29
N PHE A 615 -34.80 30.01 10.37
CA PHE A 615 -34.10 29.31 9.29
C PHE A 615 -34.91 29.20 7.99
N LYS A 616 -36.23 29.45 8.05
CA LYS A 616 -37.13 29.52 6.89
C LYS A 616 -37.22 30.94 6.31
N GLU A 617 -36.49 31.92 6.86
CA GLU A 617 -36.41 33.29 6.34
C GLU A 617 -35.66 33.35 4.99
N PRO A 618 -36.25 33.97 3.93
CA PRO A 618 -35.64 34.01 2.60
C PRO A 618 -34.26 34.66 2.54
N GLU A 619 -33.97 35.64 3.41
CA GLU A 619 -32.67 36.31 3.44
C GLU A 619 -31.56 35.34 3.91
N PHE A 620 -31.80 34.60 5.01
CA PHE A 620 -30.87 33.59 5.52
C PHE A 620 -30.61 32.50 4.47
N LEU A 621 -31.67 31.90 3.92
CA LEU A 621 -31.54 30.87 2.88
C LEU A 621 -30.83 31.39 1.62
N SER A 622 -31.00 32.67 1.27
CA SER A 622 -30.29 33.27 0.12
C SER A 622 -28.77 33.32 0.29
N HIS A 623 -28.28 33.34 1.53
CA HIS A 623 -26.86 33.36 1.87
C HIS A 623 -26.32 32.00 2.37
N PHE A 624 -27.18 31.03 2.70
CA PHE A 624 -26.76 29.75 3.28
C PHE A 624 -26.07 28.80 2.27
N HIS A 625 -26.70 28.50 1.13
CA HIS A 625 -26.29 27.39 0.24
C HIS A 625 -24.86 27.46 -0.33
N GLN A 626 -24.20 28.61 -0.29
CA GLN A 626 -22.79 28.71 -0.71
C GLN A 626 -21.80 28.14 0.33
N LEU A 627 -22.21 28.01 1.60
CA LEU A 627 -21.33 27.57 2.69
C LEU A 627 -20.86 26.13 2.52
N ASP A 628 -21.70 25.26 1.94
CA ASP A 628 -21.39 23.88 1.52
C ASP A 628 -20.07 23.77 0.71
N PHE A 629 -19.72 24.84 -0.01
CA PHE A 629 -18.57 24.92 -0.91
C PHE A 629 -17.57 26.04 -0.53
N LEU A 630 -17.78 26.75 0.58
CA LEU A 630 -16.91 27.85 0.99
C LEU A 630 -15.72 27.35 1.82
N ALA A 631 -14.49 27.63 1.38
CA ALA A 631 -13.30 27.27 2.13
C ALA A 631 -13.26 27.98 3.50
N PRO A 632 -13.03 27.29 4.63
CA PRO A 632 -13.01 27.92 5.96
C PRO A 632 -12.04 29.10 6.10
N LEU A 633 -10.96 29.15 5.30
CA LEU A 633 -10.04 30.28 5.23
C LEU A 633 -10.68 31.60 4.77
N GLU A 634 -11.74 31.58 3.96
CA GLU A 634 -12.47 32.80 3.55
C GLU A 634 -13.18 33.44 4.77
N MET A 635 -13.55 32.62 5.76
CA MET A 635 -14.23 33.02 6.98
C MET A 635 -13.31 33.38 8.15
N GLU A 636 -11.97 33.23 8.01
CA GLU A 636 -10.99 33.67 9.02
C GLU A 636 -11.17 35.14 9.45
N SER A 637 -11.77 35.97 8.57
CA SER A 637 -12.02 37.39 8.87
C SER A 637 -12.95 37.65 10.06
N PHE A 638 -13.69 36.64 10.54
CA PHE A 638 -14.47 36.73 11.78
C PHE A 638 -13.62 36.52 13.06
N GLY A 639 -12.43 35.93 12.94
CA GLY A 639 -11.63 35.42 14.06
C GLY A 639 -12.09 34.03 14.52
N PRO A 640 -11.22 33.26 15.22
CA PRO A 640 -11.47 31.85 15.51
C PRO A 640 -12.73 31.62 16.35
N VAL A 641 -12.93 32.38 17.43
CA VAL A 641 -14.06 32.21 18.35
C VAL A 641 -15.42 32.43 17.67
N LYS A 642 -15.55 33.48 16.84
CA LYS A 642 -16.81 33.72 16.10
C LYS A 642 -17.09 32.63 15.07
N LEU A 643 -16.05 32.10 14.43
CA LEU A 643 -16.16 31.01 13.47
C LEU A 643 -16.54 29.69 14.17
N GLU A 644 -16.00 29.44 15.36
CA GLU A 644 -16.32 28.31 16.24
C GLU A 644 -17.79 28.36 16.69
N HIS A 645 -18.27 29.51 17.20
CA HIS A 645 -19.69 29.68 17.55
C HIS A 645 -20.63 29.57 16.34
N LEU A 646 -20.28 30.17 15.19
CA LEU A 646 -21.05 30.04 13.95
C LEU A 646 -21.15 28.57 13.49
N THR A 647 -20.05 27.84 13.62
CA THR A 647 -19.96 26.40 13.31
C THR A 647 -20.86 25.57 14.22
N GLU A 648 -20.74 25.74 15.53
CA GLU A 648 -21.53 25.06 16.56
C GLU A 648 -23.03 25.27 16.32
N PHE A 649 -23.44 26.51 16.10
CA PHE A 649 -24.82 26.89 15.80
C PHE A 649 -25.34 26.27 14.49
N LEU A 650 -24.63 26.43 13.37
CA LEU A 650 -25.10 25.90 12.07
C LEU A 650 -25.15 24.37 12.04
N ASN A 651 -24.24 23.69 12.75
CA ASN A 651 -24.24 22.22 12.83
C ASN A 651 -25.44 21.68 13.62
N VAL A 652 -25.80 22.30 14.75
CA VAL A 652 -26.94 21.84 15.56
C VAL A 652 -28.28 22.12 14.88
N HIS A 653 -28.39 23.21 14.12
CA HIS A 653 -29.61 23.59 13.41
C HIS A 653 -29.70 23.06 11.97
N LEU A 654 -28.77 22.20 11.52
CA LEU A 654 -28.70 21.75 10.12
C LEU A 654 -29.99 21.05 9.63
N GLU A 655 -30.62 20.25 10.50
CA GLU A 655 -31.92 19.61 10.23
C GLU A 655 -33.08 20.62 10.13
N GLU A 656 -33.02 21.75 10.84
CA GLU A 656 -34.05 22.81 10.80
C GLU A 656 -33.87 23.74 9.58
N ILE A 657 -32.63 23.89 9.11
CA ILE A 657 -32.27 24.67 7.91
C ILE A 657 -32.61 23.89 6.62
N THR A 658 -32.44 22.56 6.62
CA THR A 658 -32.63 21.72 5.44
C THR A 658 -34.11 21.44 5.19
N PRO A 659 -34.70 21.88 4.04
CA PRO A 659 -36.15 21.74 3.82
C PRO A 659 -36.68 20.29 3.85
N GLU A 660 -37.86 20.10 4.44
CA GLU A 660 -38.58 18.81 4.58
C GLU A 660 -38.68 17.98 3.27
N LYS A 661 -38.62 18.63 2.10
CA LYS A 661 -38.59 17.97 0.77
C LYS A 661 -37.35 17.08 0.54
N PHE A 662 -36.30 17.21 1.34
CA PHE A 662 -35.09 16.38 1.24
C PHE A 662 -35.18 15.07 2.05
N GLN A 663 -36.20 14.88 2.90
CA GLN A 663 -36.34 13.67 3.73
C GLN A 663 -37.08 12.49 3.03
N GLN A 664 -37.31 12.54 1.71
CA GLN A 664 -37.91 11.39 1.00
C GLN A 664 -36.88 10.28 0.76
N SER A 665 -36.90 9.25 1.61
CA SER A 665 -36.20 7.98 1.39
C SER A 665 -36.55 7.39 0.00
N PRO A 666 -35.59 6.76 -0.72
CA PRO A 666 -35.88 6.04 -1.97
C PRO A 666 -36.96 4.95 -1.84
N GLU A 667 -37.23 4.46 -0.63
CA GLU A 667 -38.08 3.29 -0.38
C GLU A 667 -39.59 3.52 -0.64
N ASP A 668 -40.09 4.75 -0.43
CA ASP A 668 -41.53 5.05 -0.53
C ASP A 668 -42.07 5.20 -1.97
N ARG A 669 -41.20 5.22 -2.99
CA ARG A 669 -41.61 5.31 -4.41
C ARG A 669 -42.24 4.04 -4.99
N THR A 670 -42.62 3.06 -4.15
CA THR A 670 -43.21 1.79 -4.57
C THR A 670 -44.67 1.59 -4.14
N LYS A 671 -45.30 2.58 -3.50
CA LYS A 671 -46.68 2.47 -2.97
C LYS A 671 -47.54 3.73 -3.11
N ASP A 672 -47.81 4.15 -4.36
CA ASP A 672 -49.20 4.40 -4.78
C ASP A 672 -49.31 4.66 -6.28
N GLU A 673 -50.08 3.82 -6.97
CA GLU A 673 -51.12 4.18 -7.95
C GLU A 673 -51.61 2.91 -8.68
N THR A 674 -52.45 2.12 -8.02
CA THR A 674 -53.22 1.04 -8.67
C THR A 674 -54.72 1.33 -8.57
N LYS A 675 -55.18 2.35 -9.32
CA LYS A 675 -56.61 2.63 -9.52
C LYS A 675 -56.93 2.80 -11.00
N SER A 676 -57.74 1.89 -11.49
CA SER A 676 -58.19 1.80 -12.88
C SER A 676 -59.23 2.86 -13.23
N VAL A 677 -59.07 3.52 -14.38
CA VAL A 677 -60.17 4.03 -15.21
C VAL A 677 -59.94 3.59 -16.65
N GLN A 678 -61.00 3.25 -17.38
CA GLN A 678 -60.92 2.68 -18.72
C GLN A 678 -61.07 3.72 -19.85
N THR A 679 -60.81 3.24 -21.06
CA THR A 679 -61.33 3.68 -22.38
C THR A 679 -60.71 4.88 -23.13
N LYS A 680 -60.24 4.51 -24.35
CA LYS A 680 -60.50 5.12 -25.67
C LYS A 680 -59.45 6.07 -26.31
N THR A 681 -58.81 5.53 -27.37
CA THR A 681 -58.64 6.09 -28.76
C THR A 681 -58.07 7.50 -28.94
N ASP A 682 -57.11 7.77 -29.85
CA ASP A 682 -56.58 7.01 -31.01
C ASP A 682 -55.12 7.42 -31.34
N SER A 683 -54.44 6.63 -32.20
CA SER A 683 -53.32 6.96 -33.14
C SER A 683 -52.15 7.88 -32.68
N GLU A 684 -50.86 7.60 -32.92
CA GLU A 684 -50.23 6.93 -34.09
C GLU A 684 -49.01 6.05 -33.76
N SER A 685 -48.65 5.22 -34.76
CA SER A 685 -47.57 4.24 -34.93
C SER A 685 -46.11 4.77 -34.86
N PRO A 686 -45.06 3.92 -34.99
CA PRO A 686 -44.87 2.57 -34.41
C PRO A 686 -43.45 2.33 -33.84
N SER A 687 -43.26 1.23 -33.10
CA SER A 687 -41.95 0.57 -32.96
C SER A 687 -41.95 -0.75 -33.73
N GLY A 688 -40.91 -1.01 -34.54
CA GLY A 688 -40.84 -2.14 -35.47
C GLY A 688 -39.44 -2.78 -35.52
N SER A 689 -39.39 -4.11 -35.59
CA SER A 689 -38.20 -4.92 -35.38
C SER A 689 -37.33 -5.15 -36.63
N VAL A 690 -36.00 -5.14 -36.44
CA VAL A 690 -34.98 -5.77 -37.31
C VAL A 690 -33.95 -6.39 -36.35
N VAL A 691 -33.80 -7.71 -36.16
CA VAL A 691 -33.56 -8.85 -37.06
C VAL A 691 -32.15 -8.86 -37.68
N TYR A 692 -31.28 -9.74 -37.19
CA TYR A 692 -30.13 -10.27 -37.94
C TYR A 692 -29.89 -11.75 -37.65
N THR A 693 -30.19 -12.58 -38.64
CA THR A 693 -29.54 -13.88 -38.91
C THR A 693 -28.15 -13.64 -39.52
N GLY A 694 -27.18 -14.55 -39.52
CA GLY A 694 -27.15 -15.99 -39.19
C GLY A 694 -26.43 -16.78 -40.31
N ALA A 695 -25.76 -17.90 -39.98
CA ALA A 695 -24.80 -18.65 -40.85
C ALA A 695 -23.48 -17.87 -41.12
N ASP A 696 -22.29 -18.47 -41.27
CA ASP A 696 -21.77 -19.85 -41.37
C ASP A 696 -20.24 -19.79 -40.99
N LYS A 697 -19.42 -20.81 -40.67
CA LYS A 697 -19.45 -22.30 -40.51
C LYS A 697 -18.13 -22.77 -39.83
N ASP A 698 -17.83 -24.03 -39.43
CA ASP A 698 -18.58 -25.31 -39.37
C ASP A 698 -18.16 -26.17 -38.14
N SER A 699 -17.25 -27.15 -38.30
CA SER A 699 -16.85 -28.23 -37.39
C SER A 699 -15.41 -28.06 -36.83
N GLU A 700 -14.92 -28.77 -35.80
CA GLU A 700 -15.27 -30.11 -35.26
C GLU A 700 -15.42 -30.19 -33.71
N SER A 701 -15.95 -31.34 -33.28
CA SER A 701 -16.17 -31.84 -31.90
C SER A 701 -15.91 -33.37 -31.94
N PRO A 702 -16.13 -34.23 -30.91
CA PRO A 702 -16.55 -34.00 -29.52
C PRO A 702 -15.82 -34.86 -28.45
N THR A 703 -16.15 -34.69 -27.17
CA THR A 703 -16.63 -35.74 -26.23
C THR A 703 -16.82 -35.17 -24.82
N GLY A 704 -17.91 -35.54 -24.10
CA GLY A 704 -18.12 -34.95 -22.75
C GLY A 704 -19.42 -35.20 -21.96
N SER A 705 -20.35 -36.05 -22.41
CA SER A 705 -21.48 -36.65 -21.65
C SER A 705 -22.37 -35.76 -20.74
N VAL A 706 -23.67 -35.69 -21.08
CA VAL A 706 -24.73 -35.07 -20.24
C VAL A 706 -25.28 -36.06 -19.19
N VAL A 707 -25.65 -35.55 -18.00
CA VAL A 707 -26.58 -36.20 -17.07
C VAL A 707 -27.68 -35.21 -16.69
N TYR A 708 -28.94 -35.62 -16.85
CA TYR A 708 -30.11 -34.83 -16.44
C TYR A 708 -30.50 -35.14 -14.99
N ILE A 709 -30.86 -34.11 -14.23
CA ILE A 709 -31.71 -34.21 -13.04
C ILE A 709 -32.89 -33.25 -13.27
N LYS A 710 -34.12 -33.71 -12.98
CA LYS A 710 -35.34 -32.89 -13.13
C LYS A 710 -35.43 -31.85 -12.01
N LYS A 711 -36.08 -30.72 -12.30
CA LYS A 711 -36.81 -29.97 -11.28
C LYS A 711 -38.02 -30.78 -10.82
N ASP A 712 -38.29 -30.74 -9.54
CA ASP A 712 -39.65 -30.62 -8.99
C ASP A 712 -39.65 -29.34 -8.12
N GLU A 713 -40.81 -28.73 -7.90
CA GLU A 713 -40.96 -27.41 -7.24
C GLU A 713 -41.63 -27.54 -5.85
N ASP A 714 -41.74 -26.41 -5.14
CA ASP A 714 -42.51 -26.18 -3.90
C ASP A 714 -42.15 -26.95 -2.60
N SER A 715 -41.52 -26.25 -1.66
CA SER A 715 -42.03 -26.15 -0.27
C SER A 715 -41.41 -24.97 0.51
N GLU A 716 -42.05 -24.62 1.63
CA GLU A 716 -41.95 -23.33 2.32
C GLU A 716 -40.72 -23.16 3.26
N SER A 717 -40.50 -21.90 3.64
CA SER A 717 -39.65 -21.41 4.76
C SER A 717 -39.94 -22.10 6.12
N PRO A 718 -39.10 -22.01 7.19
CA PRO A 718 -38.16 -20.90 7.47
C PRO A 718 -36.82 -21.22 8.20
N SER A 719 -36.06 -20.13 8.40
CA SER A 719 -35.09 -19.81 9.48
C SER A 719 -34.86 -20.81 10.65
N GLY A 720 -33.58 -20.98 11.04
CA GLY A 720 -33.24 -21.51 12.37
C GLY A 720 -31.76 -21.82 12.62
N THR A 721 -30.94 -20.86 13.08
CA THR A 721 -29.61 -21.15 13.63
C THR A 721 -29.72 -21.61 15.09
N VAL A 722 -29.24 -22.81 15.42
CA VAL A 722 -29.16 -23.30 16.80
C VAL A 722 -27.69 -23.42 17.23
N VAL A 723 -27.34 -22.72 18.31
CA VAL A 723 -26.03 -22.80 18.97
C VAL A 723 -26.12 -23.79 20.13
N ILE A 724 -25.20 -24.76 20.20
CA ILE A 724 -24.98 -25.58 21.40
C ILE A 724 -23.51 -25.47 21.83
N LYS A 725 -23.29 -24.87 23.01
CA LYS A 725 -22.10 -25.09 23.84
C LYS A 725 -22.48 -26.03 24.98
N LYS A 726 -21.66 -27.04 25.27
CA LYS A 726 -21.24 -27.36 26.66
C LYS A 726 -20.19 -28.49 26.76
N ASP A 727 -19.09 -28.14 27.41
CA ASP A 727 -18.45 -28.82 28.56
C ASP A 727 -18.41 -30.36 28.69
N LYS A 728 -17.16 -30.86 28.65
CA LYS A 728 -16.49 -31.73 29.66
C LYS A 728 -17.00 -33.16 29.99
N VAL A 729 -16.05 -34.08 29.82
CA VAL A 729 -15.73 -35.27 30.67
C VAL A 729 -16.69 -36.46 30.62
N SER A 730 -16.21 -37.54 29.98
CA SER A 730 -16.01 -38.84 30.66
C SER A 730 -15.01 -39.76 29.93
N GLU A 731 -14.18 -40.41 30.73
CA GLU A 731 -13.65 -41.80 30.70
C GLU A 731 -13.37 -42.56 29.37
N SER A 732 -12.22 -43.24 29.35
CA SER A 732 -11.84 -44.28 28.37
C SER A 732 -12.45 -45.65 28.74
N PRO A 733 -12.44 -46.65 27.83
CA PRO A 733 -11.29 -47.58 27.86
C PRO A 733 -10.82 -48.18 26.51
N SER A 734 -9.56 -48.64 26.55
CA SER A 734 -8.90 -49.73 25.81
C SER A 734 -9.61 -50.43 24.63
N GLY A 735 -8.89 -50.53 23.51
CA GLY A 735 -9.26 -51.35 22.34
C GLY A 735 -8.03 -51.91 21.61
N THR A 736 -7.24 -52.77 22.25
CA THR A 736 -6.10 -53.45 21.62
C THR A 736 -6.55 -54.61 20.72
N VAL A 737 -6.19 -54.58 19.44
CA VAL A 737 -6.32 -55.74 18.54
C VAL A 737 -4.95 -56.39 18.36
N VAL A 738 -4.87 -57.69 18.64
CA VAL A 738 -3.67 -58.52 18.48
C VAL A 738 -3.84 -59.42 17.27
N TYR A 739 -2.82 -59.51 16.42
CA TYR A 739 -2.65 -60.61 15.49
C TYR A 739 -1.25 -61.23 15.61
N LYS A 740 -1.24 -62.49 16.05
CA LYS A 740 -0.18 -63.51 16.00
C LYS A 740 -0.90 -64.81 15.59
N THR A 741 -0.33 -65.80 14.90
CA THR A 741 1.08 -66.03 14.50
C THR A 741 1.10 -66.36 12.98
N THR A 742 2.09 -66.97 12.32
CA THR A 742 2.78 -68.26 12.58
C THR A 742 4.24 -68.18 12.12
N GLU A 743 5.13 -68.87 12.83
CA GLU A 743 6.57 -68.94 12.54
C GLU A 743 6.93 -69.97 11.46
N GLN A 744 8.10 -69.80 10.83
CA GLN A 744 8.99 -70.93 10.52
C GLN A 744 10.46 -70.46 10.51
N ASP A 745 11.35 -71.38 10.88
CA ASP A 745 12.75 -71.18 11.28
C ASP A 745 13.70 -71.03 10.04
N ASP A 746 15.02 -70.85 10.12
CA ASP A 746 15.97 -71.27 11.16
C ASP A 746 17.34 -70.53 11.13
N GLU A 747 18.19 -70.90 12.09
CA GLU A 747 19.63 -70.68 12.29
C GLU A 747 20.16 -69.28 12.70
N THR A 748 20.95 -69.30 13.79
CA THR A 748 21.83 -68.22 14.25
C THR A 748 23.23 -68.79 14.51
N PRO A 749 24.29 -67.96 14.65
CA PRO A 749 24.78 -67.76 16.02
C PRO A 749 25.47 -66.41 16.36
N LYS A 750 25.13 -65.90 17.56
CA LYS A 750 26.03 -65.31 18.59
C LYS A 750 26.75 -63.94 18.34
N THR A 751 26.18 -62.87 18.94
CA THR A 751 26.70 -62.00 20.04
C THR A 751 28.19 -61.56 20.15
N PRO A 752 28.54 -60.50 20.94
CA PRO A 752 27.80 -59.27 21.32
C PRO A 752 28.65 -57.96 21.34
N ALA A 753 28.03 -56.77 21.31
CA ALA A 753 28.68 -55.51 21.75
C ALA A 753 27.69 -54.41 22.18
N THR A 754 28.09 -53.56 23.14
CA THR A 754 27.24 -52.60 23.87
C THR A 754 27.51 -51.13 23.49
N PHE A 755 26.56 -50.22 23.77
CA PHE A 755 26.63 -48.75 23.65
C PHE A 755 26.71 -48.17 22.21
N ALA A 756 26.26 -46.95 21.91
CA ALA A 756 25.72 -45.87 22.76
C ALA A 756 24.51 -45.14 22.12
N LYS A 757 23.60 -44.59 22.95
CA LYS A 757 22.62 -43.57 22.52
C LYS A 757 23.23 -42.15 22.58
N ASN A 758 22.53 -41.18 21.99
CA ASN A 758 22.69 -39.71 22.14
C ASN A 758 23.91 -39.01 21.52
N LYS A 759 23.78 -38.54 20.25
CA LYS A 759 24.49 -37.31 19.80
C LYS A 759 23.83 -36.47 18.67
N LYS A 760 22.59 -36.74 18.24
CA LYS A 760 21.98 -36.07 17.06
C LYS A 760 21.09 -34.84 17.34
N ILE A 761 20.45 -34.71 18.51
CA ILE A 761 19.49 -33.61 18.80
C ILE A 761 20.20 -32.26 19.00
N ASN A 762 21.46 -32.26 19.43
CA ASN A 762 22.16 -31.07 19.94
C ASN A 762 22.68 -30.09 18.85
N LYS A 763 22.27 -30.25 17.58
CA LYS A 763 22.71 -29.37 16.46
C LYS A 763 21.69 -28.26 16.16
N ALA A 764 20.41 -28.58 15.97
CA ALA A 764 19.37 -27.58 15.66
C ALA A 764 19.26 -26.51 16.76
N SER A 765 19.24 -26.95 18.03
CA SER A 765 19.24 -26.05 19.20
C SER A 765 20.36 -25.00 19.18
N LYS A 766 21.55 -25.31 18.63
CA LYS A 766 22.64 -24.35 18.48
C LYS A 766 22.43 -23.33 17.35
N ILE A 767 21.74 -23.71 16.27
CA ILE A 767 21.47 -22.82 15.12
C ILE A 767 20.50 -21.73 15.55
N ALA A 768 19.32 -22.10 16.09
CA ALA A 768 18.37 -21.15 16.68
C ALA A 768 19.01 -20.24 17.74
N GLN A 769 19.83 -20.80 18.65
CA GLN A 769 20.51 -20.01 19.66
C GLN A 769 21.51 -19.00 19.09
N SER A 770 22.11 -19.26 17.92
CA SER A 770 23.03 -18.31 17.27
C SER A 770 22.27 -17.11 16.72
N ALA A 771 21.19 -17.35 15.96
CA ALA A 771 20.32 -16.31 15.43
C ALA A 771 19.65 -15.48 16.54
N GLN A 772 19.08 -16.15 17.56
CA GLN A 772 18.44 -15.47 18.70
C GLN A 772 19.45 -14.63 19.51
N LYS A 773 20.69 -15.13 19.72
CA LYS A 773 21.73 -14.33 20.39
C LYS A 773 22.09 -13.07 19.60
N PHE A 774 22.24 -13.18 18.29
CA PHE A 774 22.52 -12.02 17.43
C PHE A 774 21.43 -10.93 17.55
N PHE A 775 20.15 -11.30 17.43
CA PHE A 775 19.06 -10.33 17.59
C PHE A 775 18.93 -9.78 19.02
N ALA A 776 19.18 -10.60 20.05
CA ALA A 776 19.15 -10.17 21.45
C ALA A 776 20.34 -9.26 21.83
N GLU A 777 21.52 -9.47 21.26
CA GLU A 777 22.72 -8.65 21.47
C GLU A 777 22.58 -7.30 20.76
N ALA A 778 22.06 -7.28 19.52
CA ALA A 778 21.69 -6.05 18.84
C ALA A 778 20.60 -5.25 19.59
N LYS A 779 19.68 -5.93 20.30
CA LYS A 779 18.66 -5.30 21.18
C LYS A 779 19.27 -4.70 22.46
N LYS A 780 20.41 -5.19 22.95
CA LYS A 780 21.12 -4.67 24.13
C LYS A 780 21.99 -3.44 23.84
N ASN A 781 22.52 -3.32 22.63
CA ASN A 781 23.44 -2.25 22.24
C ASN A 781 22.74 -0.98 21.72
N GLY A 782 21.41 -0.89 21.84
CA GLY A 782 20.66 0.34 21.56
C GLY A 782 20.74 1.33 22.73
N PRO A 783 20.66 2.65 22.48
CA PRO A 783 20.65 3.66 23.55
C PRO A 783 19.43 3.48 24.46
N GLN A 784 19.67 3.35 25.76
CA GLN A 784 18.62 3.34 26.77
C GLN A 784 18.12 4.77 26.98
N PHE A 785 16.84 5.00 26.70
CA PHE A 785 16.11 6.21 27.09
C PHE A 785 15.18 5.85 28.26
N PRO A 786 14.91 6.79 29.19
CA PRO A 786 14.05 6.53 30.35
C PRO A 786 12.63 6.18 29.93
N GLU A 787 11.98 5.29 30.69
CA GLU A 787 10.61 4.85 30.43
C GLU A 787 9.60 5.95 30.78
N GLU A 788 8.81 6.38 29.79
CA GLU A 788 7.65 7.24 30.03
C GLU A 788 6.54 6.43 30.72
N LYS A 789 6.03 6.94 31.85
CA LYS A 789 4.97 6.28 32.61
C LYS A 789 3.64 6.31 31.84
N PRO A 790 2.89 5.20 31.76
CA PRO A 790 1.60 5.19 31.06
C PRO A 790 0.57 6.06 31.80
N MET A 791 -0.07 6.98 31.07
CA MET A 791 -1.28 7.66 31.56
C MET A 791 -2.46 6.68 31.68
N LYS A 792 -3.38 6.98 32.60
CA LYS A 792 -4.52 6.12 32.92
C LYS A 792 -5.62 6.23 31.86
N LYS A 793 -6.30 5.11 31.56
CA LYS A 793 -7.48 5.09 30.68
C LYS A 793 -8.76 5.54 31.40
N GLY A 794 -9.53 6.37 30.70
CA GLY A 794 -10.93 6.75 30.92
C GLY A 794 -11.33 7.67 29.76
N VAL A 795 -12.57 7.74 29.27
CA VAL A 795 -13.84 7.08 29.67
C VAL A 795 -14.51 6.50 28.41
N ARG A 796 -15.49 5.60 28.54
CA ARG A 796 -16.30 5.12 27.40
C ARG A 796 -17.36 6.15 27.01
N TYR A 797 -17.45 6.45 25.72
CA TYR A 797 -18.70 6.82 25.05
C TYR A 797 -18.98 5.80 23.94
N GLY A 798 -20.20 5.74 23.42
CA GLY A 798 -20.61 4.68 22.51
C GLY A 798 -21.56 5.15 21.41
N SER A 799 -21.46 4.45 20.27
CA SER A 799 -22.43 4.28 19.18
C SER A 799 -23.43 5.42 18.95
N TRP A 800 -23.13 6.23 17.94
CA TRP A 800 -24.12 6.81 17.03
C TRP A 800 -23.66 6.57 15.58
N ARG A 801 -24.57 6.67 14.62
CA ARG A 801 -24.33 6.25 13.23
C ARG A 801 -23.35 7.20 12.53
N ILE A 802 -22.40 6.67 11.78
CA ILE A 802 -21.50 7.47 10.94
C ILE A 802 -22.19 7.72 9.59
N GLY A 803 -22.60 8.96 9.39
CA GLY A 803 -23.13 9.51 8.15
C GLY A 803 -23.27 11.02 8.34
N GLU A 804 -22.84 11.78 7.33
CA GLU A 804 -22.93 13.25 7.24
C GLU A 804 -21.93 14.07 8.12
N VAL A 805 -21.61 15.27 7.61
CA VAL A 805 -20.79 16.38 8.16
C VAL A 805 -19.46 16.05 8.86
N GLY A 806 -18.33 16.30 8.16
CA GLY A 806 -16.97 16.12 8.72
C GLY A 806 -15.91 17.07 8.16
N ILE A 807 -16.09 18.40 8.33
CA ILE A 807 -15.14 19.44 7.82
C ILE A 807 -14.78 20.53 8.88
N LEU A 808 -15.47 20.62 10.02
CA LEU A 808 -15.36 21.78 10.93
C LEU A 808 -15.11 21.47 12.43
N HIS A 809 -14.62 20.27 12.79
CA HIS A 809 -14.53 19.86 14.20
C HIS A 809 -13.12 20.08 14.85
N ASP A 810 -12.03 20.11 14.06
CA ASP A 810 -10.65 20.21 14.61
C ASP A 810 -10.17 21.68 14.79
N LEU A 811 -11.01 22.57 15.33
CA LEU A 811 -10.57 23.90 15.83
C LEU A 811 -10.54 24.01 17.37
N ILE A 812 -11.33 23.20 18.06
CA ILE A 812 -11.75 23.42 19.45
C ILE A 812 -10.66 23.05 20.50
N ASN A 813 -9.72 22.15 20.17
CA ASN A 813 -8.90 21.44 21.17
C ASN A 813 -7.48 22.01 21.47
N LYS A 814 -7.33 23.33 21.70
CA LYS A 814 -6.10 23.91 22.28
C LYS A 814 -6.39 25.04 23.30
N GLY A 815 -7.08 24.72 24.40
CA GLY A 815 -7.64 25.71 25.35
C GLY A 815 -7.42 25.55 26.87
N GLU A 816 -6.62 24.60 27.37
CA GLU A 816 -6.49 24.39 28.83
C GLU A 816 -5.26 25.03 29.50
N HIS A 817 -5.51 26.07 30.31
CA HIS A 817 -4.60 26.56 31.35
C HIS A 817 -5.28 26.50 32.73
N GLY A 818 -5.29 25.30 33.33
CA GLY A 818 -5.83 25.08 34.67
C GLY A 818 -4.96 25.71 35.77
N ALA A 819 -5.55 26.58 36.59
CA ALA A 819 -4.85 27.26 37.67
C ALA A 819 -4.65 26.37 38.91
N SER A 820 -3.41 26.29 39.42
CA SER A 820 -3.07 25.63 40.69
C SER A 820 -2.61 26.65 41.73
N PHE A 821 -3.54 27.14 42.55
CA PHE A 821 -3.30 28.28 43.45
C PHE A 821 -3.61 27.94 44.92
N PHE A 822 -2.65 27.31 45.61
CA PHE A 822 -2.55 27.31 47.08
C PHE A 822 -1.13 26.96 47.56
N ALA A 823 -0.27 27.98 47.69
CA ALA A 823 1.00 27.91 48.42
C ALA A 823 1.33 29.29 49.00
N THR A 824 1.75 29.35 50.27
CA THR A 824 2.05 30.61 50.97
C THR A 824 3.48 31.11 50.68
N PRO A 825 3.72 32.44 50.67
CA PRO A 825 5.02 33.01 50.33
C PRO A 825 5.95 33.20 51.54
N PRO A 826 7.27 33.02 51.39
CA PRO A 826 8.26 33.46 52.37
C PRO A 826 8.83 34.87 52.07
N SER A 827 8.60 35.79 53.01
CA SER A 827 9.42 36.98 53.36
C SER A 827 10.12 37.84 52.29
N MET A 828 9.86 39.14 52.35
CA MET A 828 10.73 40.19 51.77
C MET A 828 12.18 40.13 52.30
N LYS A 829 13.13 40.62 51.50
CA LYS A 829 14.13 41.60 51.98
C LYS A 829 14.38 42.67 50.91
N GLN A 830 14.76 43.86 51.35
CA GLN A 830 14.95 45.05 50.53
C GLN A 830 16.41 45.18 50.07
N GLU A 831 16.64 45.90 48.97
CA GLU A 831 17.52 47.09 48.82
C GLU A 831 17.75 47.33 47.31
N GLN A 832 17.31 48.45 46.70
CA GLN A 832 17.65 49.88 46.82
C GLN A 832 18.28 50.38 45.50
N GLN A 833 17.59 51.37 44.93
CA GLN A 833 17.90 52.25 43.79
C GLN A 833 19.38 52.51 43.40
N LYS A 834 19.63 52.58 42.08
CA LYS A 834 20.22 53.74 41.35
C LYS A 834 20.24 53.50 39.83
N THR A 835 19.27 54.02 39.06
CA THR A 835 19.25 55.34 38.39
C THR A 835 20.21 55.54 37.19
N SER A 836 19.59 55.64 36.01
CA SER A 836 19.84 56.66 34.94
C SER A 836 20.60 56.28 33.64
N LYS A 837 20.18 56.97 32.57
CA LYS A 837 20.84 57.26 31.27
C LYS A 837 20.90 56.20 30.15
N THR A 838 19.85 56.23 29.32
CA THR A 838 19.95 56.37 27.85
C THR A 838 20.54 57.76 27.47
N PRO A 839 20.93 58.07 26.20
CA PRO A 839 20.60 57.39 24.93
C PRO A 839 21.76 57.15 23.92
N SER A 840 21.46 56.36 22.87
CA SER A 840 21.70 56.52 21.41
C SER A 840 22.95 57.23 20.81
N PRO A 841 23.30 57.02 19.51
CA PRO A 841 23.03 55.90 18.58
C PRO A 841 24.27 55.52 17.69
N LEU A 842 24.02 54.84 16.56
CA LEU A 842 24.84 54.76 15.32
C LEU A 842 26.17 53.97 15.34
N LYS A 843 26.11 52.76 14.78
CA LYS A 843 26.58 52.54 13.40
C LYS A 843 25.81 51.40 12.71
#